data_AF-A0A538PY12-F1
#
_entry.id   AF-A0A538PY12-F1
#
_cell.length_a   1.000
_cell.length_b   1.000
_cell.length_c   1.000
_cell.angle_alpha   90.00
_cell.angle_beta   90.00
_cell.angle_gamma   90.00
#
_symmetry.space_group_name_H-M   'P 1'
#
loop_
_entity.id
_entity.type
_entity.pdbx_description
1 polymer ?
#
loop_
_entity_poly.entity_id
_entity_poly.type
_entity_poly.pdbx_seq_one_letter_code
_entity_poly.pdbx_strand_id
1 'polypeptide(L)'
;MTEPAISTPIVAVARRPPSRRWTRWLARCAMMLGGLALGGGVAEAMFYYRDGGAFPHLNVYVADPELGVRLSPGATETVAFGGNPATHVRISRDGFRGVELPAPGGDDVLVVGDSQVFGLGVEEDETFSARLARAIGRPVINAGVPTYGPAEYRAVIAEQLARRHPRTVVLTVNLANDLFEAGHPNKERHAVWDGWAVRRETAPGDIIDFPGRELLYRRSHLFFALRKWRHGGGSSEAMEGGVASEGTWRDIVRSGEQVQHDRVALDQARRARLDAVTQTHQAIEAAETEIDRDIRRLLRGEDVDDLTLAIARANPGDIVGNPFAESTRSARATADHITEAAAVRARLRDQLARWARAHQAEAKGVLAQLAVSDQAVARLTELDVQKLQAALDPPLASYLRDVQQLVEHGGARLVVLILPLDVQVSPAEWRKYGASPIDMGPSLALASELAALCRSLGVSVLDATPVLAAAEPGAFLDKDIHMTPKGHAAVAAALAATLGETPPARAAVSLRSPIPLPDVFKRASEVIVTGSSSAGCETKQVREWLRVRCAPTELSSPLGAEITRDDGHEAMVLVMPSELSLLIPVVEGREVTATVRWTDVTRVLHVAWQVGAAHATLAFDKPVARTRPPGPDELGYRFRSPVERAICDCWRQVFEGRGRRDEPVTCRGAYGAPDPACVSRYYHSPATCPQLLACIRRDPASPP
;
A
#
# COMPACT_ATOMS: atom_id res chain seq x y z
N MET A 1 -104.08 30.48 87.87
CA MET A 1 -104.42 29.82 86.59
C MET A 1 -103.13 29.61 85.83
N THR A 2 -102.79 28.33 85.70
CA THR A 2 -101.69 27.73 84.95
C THR A 2 -101.99 27.75 83.45
N GLU A 3 -101.01 28.06 82.60
CA GLU A 3 -100.75 27.41 81.29
C GLU A 3 -99.38 27.85 80.72
N PRO A 4 -98.71 27.02 79.88
CA PRO A 4 -97.27 26.84 79.92
C PRO A 4 -96.48 27.52 78.80
N ALA A 5 -95.16 27.64 79.03
CA ALA A 5 -94.17 28.10 78.07
C ALA A 5 -93.94 27.08 76.95
N ILE A 6 -94.08 27.53 75.69
CA ILE A 6 -93.67 26.79 74.49
C ILE A 6 -92.19 27.08 74.24
N SER A 7 -91.35 26.07 74.47
CA SER A 7 -89.93 26.08 74.10
C SER A 7 -89.77 25.72 72.61
N THR A 8 -89.32 26.68 71.80
CA THR A 8 -88.79 26.43 70.44
C THR A 8 -87.35 25.93 70.53
N PRO A 9 -86.96 24.85 69.82
CA PRO A 9 -85.57 24.42 69.78
C PRO A 9 -84.78 25.31 68.83
N ILE A 10 -83.69 25.90 69.34
CA ILE A 10 -82.65 26.53 68.53
C ILE A 10 -81.93 25.43 67.75
N VAL A 11 -82.16 25.36 66.44
CA VAL A 11 -81.37 24.52 65.54
C VAL A 11 -79.98 25.15 65.42
N ALA A 12 -78.97 24.50 66.02
CA ALA A 12 -77.58 24.87 65.83
C ALA A 12 -77.19 24.71 64.35
N VAL A 13 -76.98 25.82 63.66
CA VAL A 13 -76.38 25.83 62.33
C VAL A 13 -74.93 25.37 62.47
N ALA A 14 -74.67 24.10 62.15
CA ALA A 14 -73.33 23.55 62.05
C ALA A 14 -72.52 24.39 61.05
N ARG A 15 -71.47 25.08 61.55
CA ARG A 15 -70.48 25.76 60.69
C ARG A 15 -69.88 24.71 59.76
N ARG A 16 -70.22 24.79 58.46
CA ARG A 16 -69.60 23.96 57.42
C ARG A 16 -68.07 24.17 57.49
N PRO A 17 -67.26 23.10 57.57
CA PRO A 17 -65.80 23.24 57.57
C PRO A 17 -65.36 23.94 56.26
N PRO A 18 -64.28 24.73 56.30
CA PRO A 18 -63.79 25.45 55.12
C PRO A 18 -63.62 24.46 53.96
N SER A 19 -64.14 24.86 52.80
CA SER A 19 -64.37 23.94 51.70
C SER A 19 -63.07 23.26 51.24
N ARG A 20 -63.11 21.92 51.19
CA ARG A 20 -62.14 20.99 50.57
C ARG A 20 -61.97 21.19 49.04
N ARG A 21 -62.17 22.42 48.52
CA ARG A 21 -62.09 22.75 47.09
C ARG A 21 -60.70 22.45 46.53
N TRP A 22 -59.64 22.82 47.25
CA TRP A 22 -58.25 22.55 46.86
C TRP A 22 -57.93 21.05 46.77
N THR A 23 -58.37 20.24 47.74
CA THR A 23 -58.20 18.77 47.69
C THR A 23 -58.95 18.11 46.54
N ARG A 24 -60.12 18.65 46.13
CA ARG A 24 -60.85 18.15 44.95
C ARG A 24 -60.16 18.54 43.64
N TRP A 25 -59.56 19.73 43.56
CA TRP A 25 -58.74 20.14 42.42
C TRP A 25 -57.47 19.30 42.32
N LEU A 26 -56.76 19.06 43.43
CA LEU A 26 -55.61 18.17 43.47
C LEU A 26 -55.96 16.74 43.02
N ALA A 27 -57.09 16.20 43.48
CA ALA A 27 -57.55 14.88 43.04
C ALA A 27 -57.88 14.84 41.53
N ARG A 28 -58.50 15.90 40.98
CA ARG A 28 -58.77 16.01 39.53
C ARG A 28 -57.49 16.14 38.72
N CYS A 29 -56.54 16.96 39.17
CA CYS A 29 -55.22 17.07 38.55
C CYS A 29 -54.49 15.72 38.59
N ALA A 30 -54.53 15.01 39.73
CA ALA A 30 -53.94 13.68 39.86
C ALA A 30 -54.60 12.66 38.93
N MET A 31 -55.94 12.64 38.81
CA MET A 31 -56.63 11.76 37.86
C MET A 31 -56.31 12.10 36.40
N MET A 32 -56.21 13.38 36.06
CA MET A 32 -55.83 13.81 34.71
C MET A 32 -54.39 13.40 34.39
N LEU A 33 -53.44 13.67 35.29
CA LEU A 33 -52.05 13.25 35.14
C LEU A 33 -51.93 11.72 35.09
N GLY A 34 -52.68 11.01 35.91
CA GLY A 34 -52.74 9.54 35.89
C GLY A 34 -53.30 8.99 34.58
N GLY A 35 -54.36 9.61 34.05
CA GLY A 35 -54.94 9.26 32.76
C GLY A 35 -54.00 9.53 31.59
N LEU A 36 -53.31 10.68 31.60
CA LEU A 36 -52.28 11.01 30.60
C LEU A 36 -51.09 10.07 30.67
N ALA A 37 -50.61 9.73 31.88
CA ALA A 37 -49.52 8.78 32.07
C ALA A 37 -49.91 7.37 31.59
N LEU A 38 -51.12 6.90 31.92
CA LEU A 38 -51.63 5.61 31.45
C LEU A 38 -51.80 5.60 29.93
N GLY A 39 -52.43 6.63 29.35
CA GLY A 39 -52.62 6.74 27.91
C GLY A 39 -51.29 6.82 27.16
N GLY A 40 -50.34 7.61 27.66
CA GLY A 40 -48.98 7.70 27.13
C GLY A 40 -48.22 6.37 27.24
N GLY A 41 -48.33 5.66 28.35
CA GLY A 41 -47.72 4.35 28.54
C GLY A 41 -48.29 3.28 27.62
N VAL A 42 -49.61 3.25 27.42
CA VAL A 42 -50.27 2.36 26.45
C VAL A 42 -49.83 2.70 25.03
N ALA A 43 -49.80 3.98 24.66
CA ALA A 43 -49.35 4.40 23.34
C ALA A 43 -47.88 4.03 23.09
N GLU A 44 -46.99 4.31 24.04
CA GLU A 44 -45.58 3.90 23.99
C GLU A 44 -45.45 2.38 23.79
N ALA A 45 -46.19 1.56 24.57
CA ALA A 45 -46.18 0.12 24.40
C ALA A 45 -46.66 -0.31 23.00
N MET A 46 -47.72 0.30 22.47
CA MET A 46 -48.23 0.00 21.12
C MET A 46 -47.17 0.29 20.05
N PHE A 47 -46.48 1.43 20.13
CA PHE A 47 -45.41 1.77 19.19
C PHE A 47 -44.18 0.88 19.36
N TYR A 48 -43.80 0.56 20.59
CA TYR A 48 -42.73 -0.39 20.89
C TYR A 48 -43.00 -1.76 20.27
N TYR A 49 -44.18 -2.35 20.49
CA TYR A 49 -44.52 -3.66 19.91
C TYR A 49 -44.67 -3.63 18.39
N ARG A 50 -45.18 -2.52 17.82
CA ARG A 50 -45.25 -2.33 16.37
C ARG A 50 -43.84 -2.35 15.74
N ASP A 51 -42.90 -1.70 16.41
CA ASP A 51 -41.51 -1.56 15.93
C ASP A 51 -40.61 -2.73 16.35
N GLY A 52 -41.15 -3.75 17.03
CA GLY A 52 -40.37 -4.87 17.56
C GLY A 52 -39.34 -4.45 18.60
N GLY A 53 -39.54 -3.31 19.26
CA GLY A 53 -38.60 -2.69 20.17
C GLY A 53 -37.33 -2.16 19.50
N ALA A 54 -37.32 -2.01 18.17
CA ALA A 54 -36.15 -1.59 17.41
C ALA A 54 -36.27 -0.19 16.83
N PHE A 55 -35.16 0.52 16.72
CA PHE A 55 -35.04 1.76 15.96
C PHE A 55 -34.42 1.52 14.57
N PRO A 56 -34.70 2.38 13.57
CA PRO A 56 -34.16 2.21 12.22
C PRO A 56 -32.67 2.61 12.09
N HIS A 57 -32.13 3.31 13.09
CA HIS A 57 -30.72 3.68 13.16
C HIS A 57 -30.21 3.58 14.59
N LEU A 58 -28.90 3.45 14.74
CA LEU A 58 -28.24 3.47 16.05
C LEU A 58 -28.36 4.86 16.70
N ASN A 59 -28.63 4.89 18.00
CA ASN A 59 -28.89 6.12 18.79
C ASN A 59 -28.10 6.11 20.12
N VAL A 60 -26.91 5.49 20.13
CA VAL A 60 -26.07 5.37 21.33
C VAL A 60 -24.81 6.22 21.26
N TYR A 61 -24.85 7.35 20.55
CA TYR A 61 -23.70 8.24 20.38
C TYR A 61 -23.60 9.30 21.49
N VAL A 62 -22.38 9.68 21.82
CA VAL A 62 -22.03 10.83 22.67
C VAL A 62 -21.06 11.72 21.91
N ALA A 63 -21.13 13.03 22.10
CA ALA A 63 -20.27 13.96 21.38
C ALA A 63 -18.81 13.81 21.82
N ASP A 64 -17.89 13.89 20.86
CA ASP A 64 -16.45 13.88 21.09
C ASP A 64 -15.79 15.01 20.30
N PRO A 65 -14.93 15.85 20.91
CA PRO A 65 -14.36 17.01 20.23
C PRO A 65 -13.34 16.64 19.13
N GLU A 66 -12.72 15.47 19.22
CA GLU A 66 -11.68 15.02 18.28
C GLU A 66 -12.29 14.15 17.17
N LEU A 67 -13.11 13.17 17.55
CA LEU A 67 -13.72 12.19 16.65
C LEU A 67 -15.12 12.60 16.14
N GLY A 68 -15.67 13.70 16.66
CA GLY A 68 -17.05 14.13 16.43
C GLY A 68 -18.06 13.38 17.31
N VAL A 69 -17.97 12.04 17.31
CA VAL A 69 -18.82 11.17 18.11
C VAL A 69 -17.99 10.04 18.75
N ARG A 70 -18.50 9.47 19.83
CA ARG A 70 -18.11 8.14 20.38
C ARG A 70 -19.37 7.36 20.72
N LEU A 71 -19.23 6.05 20.94
CA LEU A 71 -20.32 5.23 21.44
C LEU A 71 -20.42 5.37 22.97
N SER A 72 -21.65 5.45 23.48
CA SER A 72 -21.99 5.57 24.90
C SER A 72 -21.63 4.28 25.64
N PRO A 73 -20.63 4.28 26.55
CA PRO A 73 -20.19 3.06 27.23
C PRO A 73 -21.30 2.43 28.06
N GLY A 74 -21.45 1.11 27.98
CA GLY A 74 -22.49 0.36 28.68
C GLY A 74 -23.90 0.49 28.09
N ALA A 75 -24.07 1.22 26.98
CA ALA A 75 -25.36 1.34 26.32
C ALA A 75 -25.77 0.04 25.61
N THR A 76 -27.08 -0.15 25.51
CA THR A 76 -27.70 -1.22 24.71
C THR A 76 -28.76 -0.61 23.80
N GLU A 77 -28.93 -1.18 22.62
CA GLU A 77 -29.96 -0.78 21.67
C GLU A 77 -30.40 -1.95 20.79
N THR A 78 -31.61 -1.89 20.24
CA THR A 78 -32.11 -2.82 19.23
C THR A 78 -32.30 -2.06 17.92
N VAL A 79 -31.73 -2.57 16.83
CA VAL A 79 -31.76 -1.90 15.52
C VAL A 79 -32.33 -2.82 14.44
N ALA A 80 -33.16 -2.28 13.55
CA ALA A 80 -33.74 -3.01 12.42
C ALA A 80 -33.78 -2.16 11.14
N PHE A 81 -33.24 -2.69 10.04
CA PHE A 81 -33.12 -1.97 8.76
C PHE A 81 -34.12 -2.49 7.73
N GLY A 82 -35.03 -1.66 7.23
CA GLY A 82 -35.69 -1.89 5.94
C GLY A 82 -36.48 -3.21 5.75
N GLY A 83 -36.82 -3.93 6.82
CA GLY A 83 -37.45 -5.26 6.76
C GLY A 83 -36.52 -6.44 7.09
N ASN A 84 -35.24 -6.18 7.35
CA ASN A 84 -34.28 -7.15 7.89
C ASN A 84 -34.58 -7.46 9.37
N PRO A 85 -34.11 -8.62 9.89
CA PRO A 85 -34.26 -8.97 11.31
C PRO A 85 -33.73 -7.89 12.25
N ALA A 86 -34.41 -7.70 13.39
CA ALA A 86 -33.91 -6.86 14.45
C ALA A 86 -32.66 -7.48 15.09
N THR A 87 -31.69 -6.64 15.43
CA THR A 87 -30.41 -7.07 16.01
C THR A 87 -30.09 -6.31 17.28
N HIS A 88 -29.42 -6.99 18.21
CA HIS A 88 -29.10 -6.43 19.51
C HIS A 88 -27.67 -5.87 19.51
N VAL A 89 -27.55 -4.66 20.05
CA VAL A 89 -26.30 -3.93 20.18
C VAL A 89 -26.03 -3.71 21.66
N ARG A 90 -24.78 -3.96 22.05
CA ARG A 90 -24.24 -3.59 23.35
C ARG A 90 -22.86 -2.98 23.18
N ILE A 91 -22.62 -1.90 23.92
CA ILE A 91 -21.35 -1.18 23.96
C ILE A 91 -20.65 -1.52 25.28
N SER A 92 -19.41 -1.97 25.20
CA SER A 92 -18.57 -2.28 26.35
C SER A 92 -18.17 -1.00 27.11
N ARG A 93 -17.51 -1.16 28.26
CA ARG A 93 -16.99 -0.01 29.03
C ARG A 93 -15.88 0.74 28.31
N ASP A 94 -15.20 0.10 27.37
CA ASP A 94 -14.18 0.72 26.53
C ASP A 94 -14.78 1.54 25.36
N GLY A 95 -16.11 1.55 25.21
CA GLY A 95 -16.79 2.35 24.19
C GLY A 95 -16.83 1.69 22.81
N PHE A 96 -16.70 0.36 22.74
CA PHE A 96 -16.74 -0.42 21.51
C PHE A 96 -17.85 -1.47 21.54
N ARG A 97 -18.33 -1.91 20.37
CA ARG A 97 -19.35 -2.96 20.32
C ARG A 97 -18.78 -4.29 20.80
N GLY A 98 -19.50 -4.97 21.69
CA GLY A 98 -19.15 -6.33 22.09
C GLY A 98 -19.24 -6.59 23.59
N VAL A 99 -18.80 -7.80 23.98
CA VAL A 99 -18.48 -8.15 25.37
C VAL A 99 -17.41 -7.24 25.95
N GLU A 100 -17.37 -7.21 27.29
CA GLU A 100 -16.27 -6.58 28.01
C GLU A 100 -14.95 -7.24 27.58
N LEU A 101 -14.01 -6.40 27.16
CA LEU A 101 -12.72 -6.87 26.70
C LEU A 101 -11.92 -7.40 27.91
N PRO A 102 -11.09 -8.44 27.71
CA PRO A 102 -10.13 -8.83 28.73
C PRO A 102 -9.18 -7.66 29.04
N ALA A 103 -8.46 -7.75 30.16
CA ALA A 103 -7.39 -6.81 30.47
C ALA A 103 -6.42 -6.71 29.27
N PRO A 104 -5.89 -5.52 28.97
CA PRO A 104 -4.91 -5.34 27.90
C PRO A 104 -3.85 -6.43 27.88
N GLY A 105 -3.73 -7.12 26.75
CA GLY A 105 -2.76 -8.18 26.53
C GLY A 105 -2.03 -7.97 25.22
N GLY A 106 -0.73 -8.26 25.20
CA GLY A 106 0.10 -8.10 24.01
C GLY A 106 -0.19 -9.08 22.88
N ASP A 107 -1.34 -9.75 22.86
CA ASP A 107 -1.77 -10.66 21.78
C ASP A 107 -3.12 -10.28 21.16
N ASP A 108 -3.65 -9.10 21.48
CA ASP A 108 -4.90 -8.58 20.92
C ASP A 108 -4.75 -8.27 19.41
N VAL A 109 -5.83 -8.53 18.66
CA VAL A 109 -6.02 -8.03 17.29
C VAL A 109 -7.02 -6.88 17.33
N LEU A 110 -6.64 -5.71 16.82
CA LEU A 110 -7.53 -4.56 16.71
C LEU A 110 -8.11 -4.49 15.30
N VAL A 111 -9.42 -4.51 15.15
CA VAL A 111 -10.09 -4.31 13.86
C VAL A 111 -10.75 -2.93 13.86
N VAL A 112 -10.33 -2.06 12.95
CA VAL A 112 -10.78 -0.65 12.87
C VAL A 112 -11.52 -0.41 11.57
N GLY A 113 -12.62 0.33 11.66
CA GLY A 113 -13.39 0.79 10.50
C GLY A 113 -14.72 1.41 10.93
N ASP A 114 -15.71 1.35 10.04
CA ASP A 114 -17.01 1.99 10.18
C ASP A 114 -18.14 1.03 10.61
N SER A 115 -19.33 1.25 10.07
CA SER A 115 -20.52 0.44 10.24
C SER A 115 -20.40 -1.00 9.76
N GLN A 116 -19.55 -1.29 8.76
CA GLN A 116 -19.30 -2.66 8.31
C GLN A 116 -18.50 -3.44 9.37
N VAL A 117 -17.51 -2.80 9.98
CA VAL A 117 -16.74 -3.39 11.09
C VAL A 117 -17.62 -3.53 12.33
N PHE A 118 -18.40 -2.49 12.64
CA PHE A 118 -19.39 -2.53 13.71
C PHE A 118 -20.37 -3.70 13.53
N GLY A 119 -20.71 -4.05 12.30
CA GLY A 119 -21.63 -5.13 11.94
C GLY A 119 -23.10 -4.71 12.02
N LEU A 120 -23.45 -3.55 11.46
CA LEU A 120 -24.86 -3.12 11.42
C LEU A 120 -25.72 -4.19 10.72
N GLY A 121 -26.79 -4.61 11.40
CA GLY A 121 -27.75 -5.57 10.87
C GLY A 121 -27.40 -7.04 11.09
N VAL A 122 -26.37 -7.34 11.89
CA VAL A 122 -26.08 -8.70 12.40
C VAL A 122 -25.93 -8.73 13.92
N GLU A 123 -26.09 -9.90 14.54
CA GLU A 123 -25.87 -10.08 15.98
C GLU A 123 -24.38 -9.97 16.35
N GLU A 124 -24.09 -9.71 17.63
CA GLU A 124 -22.73 -9.48 18.14
C GLU A 124 -21.74 -10.60 17.76
N ASP A 125 -22.15 -11.86 17.93
CA ASP A 125 -21.33 -13.04 17.65
C ASP A 125 -21.23 -13.37 16.15
N GLU A 126 -22.12 -12.79 15.33
CA GLU A 126 -22.15 -12.96 13.89
C GLU A 126 -21.18 -12.01 13.16
N THR A 127 -20.75 -10.93 13.82
CA THR A 127 -19.77 -10.00 13.26
C THR A 127 -18.49 -10.71 12.84
N PHE A 128 -17.84 -10.21 11.79
CA PHE A 128 -16.63 -10.86 11.27
C PHE A 128 -15.49 -10.79 12.31
N SER A 129 -15.46 -9.75 13.16
CA SER A 129 -14.54 -9.63 14.30
C SER A 129 -14.75 -10.74 15.33
N ALA A 130 -15.99 -11.02 15.72
CA ALA A 130 -16.31 -12.10 16.67
C ALA A 130 -16.04 -13.49 16.08
N ARG A 131 -16.36 -13.69 14.80
CA ARG A 131 -16.04 -14.93 14.07
C ARG A 131 -14.53 -15.13 13.91
N LEU A 132 -13.79 -14.06 13.63
CA LEU A 132 -12.33 -14.09 13.55
C LEU A 132 -11.73 -14.49 14.89
N ALA A 133 -12.20 -13.92 16.01
CA ALA A 133 -11.73 -14.27 17.36
C ALA A 133 -11.86 -15.78 17.63
N ARG A 134 -13.01 -16.36 17.25
CA ARG A 134 -13.24 -17.81 17.36
C ARG A 134 -12.31 -18.61 16.46
N ALA A 135 -12.07 -18.16 15.24
CA ALA A 135 -11.21 -18.86 14.27
C ALA A 135 -9.73 -18.87 14.67
N ILE A 136 -9.21 -17.77 15.22
CA ILE A 136 -7.79 -17.64 15.57
C ILE A 136 -7.50 -17.96 17.04
N GLY A 137 -8.52 -18.13 17.88
CA GLY A 137 -8.39 -18.43 19.30
C GLY A 137 -7.74 -17.32 20.14
N ARG A 138 -7.84 -16.05 19.71
CA ARG A 138 -7.25 -14.88 20.37
C ARG A 138 -8.27 -13.73 20.47
N PRO A 139 -8.11 -12.80 21.43
CA PRO A 139 -8.99 -11.63 21.52
C PRO A 139 -8.92 -10.78 20.25
N VAL A 140 -10.10 -10.44 19.71
CA VAL A 140 -10.26 -9.50 18.60
C VAL A 140 -11.16 -8.37 19.08
N ILE A 141 -10.66 -7.15 18.99
CA ILE A 141 -11.37 -5.94 19.37
C ILE A 141 -12.08 -5.39 18.15
N ASN A 142 -13.41 -5.35 18.19
CA ASN A 142 -14.22 -4.67 17.19
C ASN A 142 -14.24 -3.16 17.50
N ALA A 143 -13.31 -2.40 16.92
CA ALA A 143 -13.25 -0.95 17.03
C ALA A 143 -13.98 -0.25 15.86
N GLY A 144 -14.99 -0.93 15.28
CA GLY A 144 -15.88 -0.32 14.32
C GLY A 144 -16.81 0.68 14.98
N VAL A 145 -16.94 1.88 14.43
CA VAL A 145 -17.93 2.88 14.87
C VAL A 145 -18.63 3.42 13.63
N PRO A 146 -19.96 3.29 13.51
CA PRO A 146 -20.65 3.90 12.38
C PRO A 146 -20.40 5.41 12.39
N THR A 147 -20.31 5.99 11.18
CA THR A 147 -19.87 7.37 10.88
C THR A 147 -18.37 7.65 10.89
N TYR A 148 -17.51 6.75 11.35
CA TYR A 148 -16.07 7.00 11.29
C TYR A 148 -15.54 6.84 9.88
N GLY A 149 -14.55 7.65 9.52
CA GLY A 149 -13.76 7.52 8.30
C GLY A 149 -12.26 7.49 8.59
N PRO A 150 -11.41 7.66 7.56
CA PRO A 150 -9.95 7.49 7.67
C PRO A 150 -9.27 8.29 8.80
N ALA A 151 -9.68 9.54 9.01
CA ALA A 151 -9.12 10.37 10.08
C ALA A 151 -9.39 9.78 11.48
N GLU A 152 -10.62 9.31 11.71
CA GLU A 152 -11.02 8.70 12.97
C GLU A 152 -10.39 7.31 13.15
N TYR A 153 -10.25 6.53 12.09
CA TYR A 153 -9.57 5.23 12.15
C TYR A 153 -8.14 5.39 12.65
N ARG A 154 -7.38 6.34 12.09
CA ARG A 154 -6.02 6.64 12.53
C ARG A 154 -5.96 7.03 14.00
N ALA A 155 -6.88 7.88 14.46
CA ALA A 155 -6.94 8.32 15.86
C ALA A 155 -7.26 7.17 16.81
N VAL A 156 -8.21 6.29 16.44
CA VAL A 156 -8.52 5.06 17.19
C VAL A 156 -7.32 4.11 17.22
N ILE A 157 -6.61 3.93 16.11
CA ILE A 157 -5.39 3.10 16.06
C ILE A 157 -4.35 3.66 17.03
N ALA A 158 -4.08 4.97 17.00
CA ALA A 158 -3.13 5.60 17.91
C ALA A 158 -3.53 5.43 19.38
N GLU A 159 -4.81 5.66 19.72
CA GLU A 159 -5.34 5.49 21.07
C GLU A 159 -5.16 4.05 21.57
N GLN A 160 -5.52 3.06 20.73
CA GLN A 160 -5.48 1.65 21.12
C GLN A 160 -4.06 1.07 21.11
N LEU A 161 -3.15 1.56 20.25
CA LEU A 161 -1.73 1.23 20.33
C LEU A 161 -1.13 1.67 21.66
N ALA A 162 -1.53 2.84 22.19
CA ALA A 162 -1.06 3.34 23.47
C ALA A 162 -1.73 2.65 24.68
N ARG A 163 -3.04 2.35 24.59
CA ARG A 163 -3.80 1.80 25.72
C ARG A 163 -3.71 0.28 25.86
N ARG A 164 -3.65 -0.44 24.74
CA ARG A 164 -3.80 -1.90 24.71
C ARG A 164 -2.62 -2.66 24.12
N HIS A 165 -1.76 -1.98 23.35
CA HIS A 165 -0.61 -2.59 22.68
C HIS A 165 -0.97 -3.84 21.84
N PRO A 166 -1.98 -3.78 20.95
CA PRO A 166 -2.32 -4.90 20.08
C PRO A 166 -1.11 -5.26 19.19
N ARG A 167 -0.91 -6.56 18.92
CA ARG A 167 0.16 -7.02 18.02
C ARG A 167 -0.20 -6.94 16.55
N THR A 168 -1.49 -6.88 16.25
CA THR A 168 -2.00 -6.80 14.88
C THR A 168 -3.11 -5.76 14.81
N VAL A 169 -3.04 -4.89 13.80
CA VAL A 169 -4.09 -3.95 13.44
C VAL A 169 -4.64 -4.35 12.07
N VAL A 170 -5.93 -4.64 12.01
CA VAL A 170 -6.69 -4.80 10.77
C VAL A 170 -7.39 -3.47 10.48
N LEU A 171 -6.87 -2.73 9.52
CA LEU A 171 -7.52 -1.53 9.01
C LEU A 171 -8.51 -1.93 7.91
N THR A 172 -9.80 -1.64 8.11
CA THR A 172 -10.83 -1.87 7.10
C THR A 172 -11.03 -0.60 6.29
N VAL A 173 -10.82 -0.69 4.97
CA VAL A 173 -11.10 0.36 4.00
C VAL A 173 -12.40 0.00 3.26
N ASN A 174 -13.47 0.73 3.54
CA ASN A 174 -14.76 0.60 2.89
C ASN A 174 -14.85 1.51 1.66
N LEU A 175 -14.87 0.92 0.46
CA LEU A 175 -14.92 1.69 -0.78
C LEU A 175 -16.23 2.47 -0.98
N ALA A 176 -17.27 2.18 -0.19
CA ALA A 176 -18.54 2.89 -0.23
C ALA A 176 -18.44 4.36 0.20
N ASN A 177 -17.52 4.69 1.11
CA ASN A 177 -17.47 6.00 1.78
C ASN A 177 -16.04 6.50 2.04
N ASP A 178 -15.08 5.65 2.40
CA ASP A 178 -13.77 6.09 2.90
C ASP A 178 -12.99 6.96 1.90
N LEU A 179 -13.14 6.71 0.61
CA LEU A 179 -12.51 7.51 -0.46
C LEU A 179 -12.93 8.98 -0.38
N PHE A 180 -14.20 9.22 -0.07
CA PHE A 180 -14.77 10.55 0.08
C PHE A 180 -14.47 11.13 1.48
N GLU A 181 -14.58 10.30 2.51
CA GLU A 181 -14.45 10.73 3.91
C GLU A 181 -13.00 11.06 4.30
N ALA A 182 -12.00 10.60 3.54
CA ALA A 182 -10.58 10.89 3.80
C ALA A 182 -10.25 12.38 3.91
N GLY A 183 -10.96 13.22 3.16
CA GLY A 183 -10.80 14.68 3.20
C GLY A 183 -11.76 15.40 4.14
N HIS A 184 -12.69 14.67 4.79
CA HIS A 184 -13.81 15.24 5.54
C HIS A 184 -13.96 14.53 6.90
N PRO A 185 -13.22 14.97 7.93
CA PRO A 185 -13.27 14.40 9.27
C PRO A 185 -14.70 14.31 9.81
N ASN A 186 -15.01 13.26 10.58
CA ASN A 186 -16.35 13.01 11.08
C ASN A 186 -16.91 14.17 11.92
N LYS A 187 -16.05 14.85 12.69
CA LYS A 187 -16.43 16.05 13.46
C LYS A 187 -16.94 17.21 12.60
N GLU A 188 -16.72 17.20 11.29
CA GLU A 188 -17.22 18.18 10.33
C GLU A 188 -18.50 17.71 9.66
N ARG A 189 -18.71 16.39 9.56
CA ARG A 189 -19.86 15.76 8.91
C ARG A 189 -21.04 15.53 9.86
N HIS A 190 -20.77 15.19 11.12
CA HIS A 190 -21.78 14.75 12.08
C HIS A 190 -21.81 15.59 13.36
N ALA A 191 -23.00 15.64 13.97
CA ALA A 191 -23.23 16.13 15.31
C ALA A 191 -24.10 15.13 16.07
N VAL A 192 -23.95 15.07 17.40
CA VAL A 192 -24.82 14.26 18.24
C VAL A 192 -26.07 15.05 18.62
N TRP A 193 -27.24 14.47 18.34
CA TRP A 193 -28.52 15.00 18.76
C TRP A 193 -29.27 13.95 19.59
N ASP A 194 -29.28 14.10 20.92
CA ASP A 194 -29.99 13.20 21.85
C ASP A 194 -29.67 11.70 21.66
N GLY A 195 -28.39 11.38 21.47
CA GLY A 195 -27.91 10.01 21.22
C GLY A 195 -27.79 9.62 19.75
N TRP A 196 -28.38 10.38 18.83
CA TRP A 196 -28.34 10.11 17.39
C TRP A 196 -27.15 10.84 16.74
N ALA A 197 -26.39 10.15 15.89
CA ALA A 197 -25.46 10.83 14.99
C ALA A 197 -26.28 11.35 13.80
N VAL A 198 -26.35 12.68 13.67
CA VAL A 198 -27.06 13.34 12.56
C VAL A 198 -26.07 14.16 11.76
N ARG A 199 -26.35 14.30 10.46
CA ARG A 199 -25.57 15.19 9.60
C ARG A 199 -25.59 16.61 10.15
N ARG A 200 -24.46 17.30 10.11
CA ARG A 200 -24.32 18.63 10.73
C ARG A 200 -25.23 19.67 10.09
N GLU A 201 -25.51 19.53 8.80
CA GLU A 201 -26.40 20.39 8.02
C GLU A 201 -27.88 20.22 8.40
N THR A 202 -28.24 19.09 9.00
CA THR A 202 -29.61 18.80 9.45
C THR A 202 -29.74 18.82 10.97
N ALA A 203 -28.64 19.02 11.69
CA ALA A 203 -28.63 19.19 13.13
C ALA A 203 -29.37 20.48 13.53
N PRO A 204 -30.21 20.46 14.58
CA PRO A 204 -30.88 21.65 15.05
C PRO A 204 -29.87 22.68 15.54
N GLY A 205 -30.01 23.94 15.12
CA GLY A 205 -29.13 25.04 15.53
C GLY A 205 -29.21 25.38 17.02
N ASP A 206 -30.39 25.19 17.63
CA ASP A 206 -30.64 25.37 19.05
C ASP A 206 -31.46 24.20 19.62
N ILE A 207 -31.14 23.79 20.85
CA ILE A 207 -31.82 22.72 21.56
C ILE A 207 -32.37 23.26 22.88
N ILE A 208 -33.65 23.02 23.15
CA ILE A 208 -34.26 23.29 24.46
C ILE A 208 -33.97 22.10 25.37
N ASP A 209 -33.08 22.28 26.34
CA ASP A 209 -32.77 21.26 27.34
C ASP A 209 -33.83 21.22 28.46
N PHE A 210 -34.23 20.01 28.86
CA PHE A 210 -35.17 19.78 29.95
C PHE A 210 -34.96 18.40 30.60
N PRO A 211 -35.29 18.23 31.90
CA PRO A 211 -35.12 16.95 32.58
C PRO A 211 -35.85 15.80 31.88
N GLY A 212 -35.13 14.73 31.54
CA GLY A 212 -35.67 13.57 30.84
C GLY A 212 -35.76 13.70 29.32
N ARG A 213 -35.23 14.80 28.74
CA ARG A 213 -35.15 15.00 27.28
C ARG A 213 -34.51 13.82 26.57
N GLU A 214 -33.31 13.42 27.01
CA GLU A 214 -32.58 12.31 26.38
C GLU A 214 -33.42 11.02 26.43
N LEU A 215 -34.05 10.71 27.56
CA LEU A 215 -34.89 9.53 27.68
C LEU A 215 -36.06 9.55 26.67
N LEU A 216 -36.73 10.70 26.53
CA LEU A 216 -37.83 10.87 25.59
C LEU A 216 -37.36 10.81 24.12
N TYR A 217 -36.26 11.47 23.80
CA TYR A 217 -35.77 11.60 22.41
C TYR A 217 -35.01 10.37 21.91
N ARG A 218 -34.39 9.63 22.83
CA ARG A 218 -33.59 8.44 22.55
C ARG A 218 -34.40 7.16 22.66
N ARG A 219 -35.26 7.01 23.69
CA ARG A 219 -35.90 5.72 24.03
C ARG A 219 -37.39 5.62 23.73
N SER A 220 -38.11 6.73 23.49
CA SER A 220 -39.57 6.65 23.25
C SER A 220 -39.89 6.39 21.78
N HIS A 221 -40.51 5.25 21.50
CA HIS A 221 -41.02 4.88 20.18
C HIS A 221 -42.23 5.73 19.79
N LEU A 222 -43.09 6.10 20.76
CA LEU A 222 -44.19 7.02 20.52
C LEU A 222 -43.68 8.38 20.04
N PHE A 223 -42.68 8.92 20.74
CA PHE A 223 -42.13 10.23 20.41
C PHE A 223 -41.37 10.21 19.09
N PHE A 224 -40.61 9.14 18.81
CA PHE A 224 -39.97 8.93 17.52
C PHE A 224 -41.01 8.90 16.37
N ALA A 225 -42.09 8.15 16.53
CA ALA A 225 -43.16 8.08 15.54
C ALA A 225 -43.85 9.44 15.32
N LEU A 226 -44.08 10.20 16.39
CA LEU A 226 -44.64 11.55 16.32
C LEU A 226 -43.73 12.50 15.53
N ARG A 227 -42.42 12.46 15.77
CA ARG A 227 -41.44 13.25 15.03
C ARG A 227 -41.41 12.88 13.56
N LYS A 228 -41.34 11.57 13.25
CA LYS A 228 -41.39 11.08 11.87
C LYS A 228 -42.64 11.55 11.14
N TRP A 229 -43.80 11.50 11.78
CA TRP A 229 -45.06 12.01 11.21
C TRP A 229 -45.02 13.52 10.98
N ARG A 230 -44.54 14.30 11.96
CA ARG A 230 -44.47 15.76 11.87
C ARG A 230 -43.50 16.26 10.78
N HIS A 231 -42.43 15.51 10.52
CA HIS A 231 -41.39 15.87 9.55
C HIS A 231 -41.47 15.11 8.22
N GLY A 232 -42.43 14.18 8.05
CA GLY A 232 -42.57 13.30 6.88
C GLY A 232 -43.05 13.97 5.59
N GLY A 233 -43.06 15.31 5.50
CA GLY A 233 -43.47 16.08 4.32
C GLY A 233 -42.33 16.49 3.37
N GLY A 234 -41.07 16.25 3.72
CA GLY A 234 -39.92 16.44 2.82
C GLY A 234 -39.71 15.19 1.98
N SER A 235 -39.76 15.32 0.65
CA SER A 235 -39.70 14.18 -0.27
C SER A 235 -38.40 13.38 -0.15
N SER A 236 -38.55 12.06 -0.25
CA SER A 236 -37.48 11.06 -0.44
C SER A 236 -36.54 11.39 -1.61
N GLU A 237 -36.92 12.30 -2.50
CA GLU A 237 -36.14 12.80 -3.64
C GLU A 237 -34.90 13.60 -3.21
N ALA A 238 -34.86 14.18 -2.00
CA ALA A 238 -33.67 14.88 -1.50
C ALA A 238 -32.51 13.94 -1.12
N MET A 239 -32.76 12.64 -0.95
CA MET A 239 -31.73 11.63 -0.65
C MET A 239 -31.05 11.06 -1.91
N GLU A 240 -31.70 11.08 -3.08
CA GLU A 240 -31.14 10.54 -4.33
C GLU A 240 -30.03 11.42 -4.93
N GLY A 241 -29.97 12.70 -4.55
CA GLY A 241 -28.95 13.65 -5.03
C GLY A 241 -27.60 13.55 -4.31
N GLY A 242 -27.53 12.81 -3.20
CA GLY A 242 -26.42 12.88 -2.24
C GLY A 242 -26.31 14.25 -1.56
N VAL A 243 -25.58 14.31 -0.46
CA VAL A 243 -25.17 15.57 0.17
C VAL A 243 -23.66 15.73 0.02
N ALA A 244 -23.18 16.97 -0.06
CA ALA A 244 -21.76 17.26 -0.26
C ALA A 244 -20.85 16.62 0.80
N SER A 245 -21.39 16.29 1.97
CA SER A 245 -20.69 15.66 3.11
C SER A 245 -20.67 14.13 3.11
N GLU A 246 -21.28 13.45 2.13
CA GLU A 246 -21.27 11.96 2.05
C GLU A 246 -21.06 11.41 0.62
N GLY A 247 -20.97 12.28 -0.39
CA GLY A 247 -20.77 11.89 -1.78
C GLY A 247 -21.93 11.08 -2.37
N THR A 248 -21.76 10.60 -3.60
CA THR A 248 -22.72 9.71 -4.29
C THR A 248 -22.00 8.55 -4.97
N TRP A 249 -22.75 7.50 -5.36
CA TRP A 249 -22.23 6.41 -6.20
C TRP A 249 -21.62 6.94 -7.52
N ARG A 250 -22.09 8.09 -8.03
CA ARG A 250 -21.52 8.74 -9.23
C ARG A 250 -20.08 9.19 -9.01
N ASP A 251 -19.75 9.61 -7.81
CA ASP A 251 -18.41 10.06 -7.46
C ASP A 251 -17.44 8.87 -7.33
N ILE A 252 -17.93 7.71 -6.89
CA ILE A 252 -17.17 6.45 -6.86
C ILE A 252 -16.88 5.97 -8.30
N VAL A 253 -17.89 5.96 -9.17
CA VAL A 253 -17.71 5.58 -10.58
C VAL A 253 -16.75 6.54 -11.28
N ARG A 254 -16.92 7.86 -11.12
CA ARG A 254 -16.02 8.88 -11.68
C ARG A 254 -14.60 8.72 -11.16
N SER A 255 -14.42 8.43 -9.87
CA SER A 255 -13.09 8.17 -9.29
C SER A 255 -12.46 6.90 -9.88
N GLY A 256 -13.24 5.85 -10.09
CA GLY A 256 -12.80 4.63 -10.78
C GLY A 256 -12.38 4.90 -12.23
N GLU A 257 -13.20 5.62 -12.99
CA GLU A 257 -12.89 6.05 -14.37
C GLU A 257 -11.63 6.92 -14.42
N GLN A 258 -11.48 7.86 -13.49
CA GLN A 258 -10.30 8.71 -13.38
C GLN A 258 -9.05 7.88 -13.08
N VAL A 259 -9.13 6.93 -12.14
CA VAL A 259 -8.01 6.02 -11.83
C VAL A 259 -7.65 5.15 -13.04
N GLN A 260 -8.63 4.65 -13.78
CA GLN A 260 -8.38 3.90 -15.02
C GLN A 260 -7.76 4.77 -16.11
N HIS A 261 -8.25 5.99 -16.30
CA HIS A 261 -7.71 6.95 -17.25
C HIS A 261 -6.27 7.32 -16.89
N ASP A 262 -6.03 7.64 -15.62
CA ASP A 262 -4.70 7.96 -15.09
C ASP A 262 -3.77 6.76 -15.20
N ARG A 263 -4.27 5.52 -15.07
CA ARG A 263 -3.50 4.30 -15.33
C ARG A 263 -3.11 4.15 -16.79
N VAL A 264 -4.00 4.42 -17.73
CA VAL A 264 -3.67 4.39 -19.16
C VAL A 264 -2.67 5.49 -19.51
N ALA A 265 -2.89 6.71 -19.02
CA ALA A 265 -1.98 7.84 -19.18
C ALA A 265 -0.61 7.56 -18.53
N LEU A 266 -0.60 6.88 -17.38
CA LEU A 266 0.59 6.40 -16.69
C LEU A 266 1.33 5.34 -17.49
N ASP A 267 0.66 4.31 -17.98
CA ASP A 267 1.31 3.27 -18.78
C ASP A 267 1.84 3.84 -20.10
N GLN A 268 1.19 4.88 -20.64
CA GLN A 268 1.72 5.65 -21.76
C GLN A 268 2.92 6.51 -21.35
N ALA A 269 2.89 7.21 -20.22
CA ALA A 269 4.00 8.00 -19.70
C ALA A 269 5.21 7.12 -19.32
N ARG A 270 4.98 5.92 -18.79
CA ARG A 270 5.99 4.88 -18.51
C ARG A 270 6.63 4.36 -19.79
N ARG A 271 5.82 4.05 -20.81
CA ARG A 271 6.31 3.66 -22.13
C ARG A 271 7.13 4.79 -22.77
N ALA A 272 6.60 6.00 -22.78
CA ALA A 272 7.30 7.18 -23.29
C ALA A 272 8.60 7.46 -22.53
N ARG A 273 8.64 7.20 -21.21
CA ARG A 273 9.87 7.27 -20.41
C ARG A 273 10.87 6.19 -20.80
N LEU A 274 10.45 4.92 -20.93
CA LEU A 274 11.33 3.84 -21.37
C LEU A 274 11.91 4.15 -22.75
N ASP A 275 11.09 4.67 -23.66
CA ASP A 275 11.51 5.13 -24.97
C ASP A 275 12.50 6.30 -24.84
N ALA A 276 12.21 7.29 -23.98
CA ALA A 276 13.09 8.44 -23.74
C ALA A 276 14.43 8.04 -23.11
N VAL A 277 14.44 7.10 -22.17
CA VAL A 277 15.67 6.54 -21.56
C VAL A 277 16.48 5.81 -22.63
N THR A 278 15.83 4.99 -23.44
CA THR A 278 16.47 4.24 -24.54
C THR A 278 17.08 5.18 -25.57
N GLN A 279 16.33 6.19 -26.01
CA GLN A 279 16.81 7.21 -26.95
C GLN A 279 17.95 8.04 -26.36
N THR A 280 17.84 8.42 -25.09
CA THR A 280 18.90 9.18 -24.39
C THR A 280 20.18 8.35 -24.31
N HIS A 281 20.09 7.05 -24.04
CA HIS A 281 21.24 6.15 -24.06
C HIS A 281 21.89 6.01 -25.45
N GLN A 282 21.08 5.88 -26.50
CA GLN A 282 21.56 5.86 -27.88
C GLN A 282 22.29 7.17 -28.24
N ALA A 283 21.77 8.31 -27.79
CA ALA A 283 22.41 9.61 -27.97
C ALA A 283 23.77 9.70 -27.26
N ILE A 284 23.88 9.18 -26.03
CA ILE A 284 25.16 9.11 -25.32
C ILE A 284 26.13 8.21 -26.09
N GLU A 285 25.72 7.02 -26.53
CA GLU A 285 26.59 6.09 -27.25
C GLU A 285 27.12 6.68 -28.57
N ALA A 286 26.26 7.36 -29.33
CA ALA A 286 26.64 8.05 -30.55
C ALA A 286 27.65 9.17 -30.25
N ALA A 287 27.37 10.03 -29.28
CA ALA A 287 28.26 11.13 -28.90
C ALA A 287 29.61 10.63 -28.38
N GLU A 288 29.63 9.60 -27.52
CA GLU A 288 30.88 9.02 -27.02
C GLU A 288 31.72 8.41 -28.15
N THR A 289 31.09 7.81 -29.16
CA THR A 289 31.79 7.23 -30.32
C THR A 289 32.42 8.30 -31.21
N GLU A 290 31.76 9.44 -31.37
CA GLU A 290 32.35 10.63 -32.02
C GLU A 290 33.51 11.20 -31.21
N ILE A 291 33.34 11.31 -29.89
CA ILE A 291 34.39 11.81 -28.98
C ILE A 291 35.64 10.92 -29.05
N ASP A 292 35.50 9.59 -29.06
CA ASP A 292 36.64 8.68 -29.20
C ASP A 292 37.32 8.81 -30.57
N ARG A 293 36.56 9.12 -31.63
CA ARG A 293 37.14 9.41 -32.94
C ARG A 293 37.92 10.72 -32.93
N ASP A 294 37.41 11.73 -32.25
CA ASP A 294 38.09 13.02 -32.09
C ASP A 294 39.35 12.91 -31.22
N ILE A 295 39.32 12.12 -30.13
CA ILE A 295 40.52 11.76 -29.36
C ILE A 295 41.58 11.16 -30.29
N ARG A 296 41.21 10.16 -31.11
CA ARG A 296 42.14 9.53 -32.08
C ARG A 296 42.64 10.46 -33.17
N ARG A 297 41.90 11.50 -33.53
CA ARG A 297 42.25 12.42 -34.62
C ARG A 297 43.15 13.55 -34.13
N LEU A 298 42.83 14.10 -32.95
CA LEU A 298 43.35 15.40 -32.50
C LEU A 298 44.42 15.27 -31.42
N LEU A 299 44.46 14.16 -30.68
CA LEU A 299 45.46 13.90 -29.64
C LEU A 299 46.56 12.91 -30.09
N ARG A 300 46.84 12.81 -31.41
CA ARG A 300 47.74 11.83 -32.08
C ARG A 300 49.22 11.80 -31.64
N GLY A 301 49.62 12.52 -30.60
CA GLY A 301 51.02 12.59 -30.14
C GLY A 301 51.23 12.18 -28.68
N GLU A 302 50.18 11.95 -27.91
CA GLU A 302 50.26 11.28 -26.60
C GLU A 302 50.00 9.79 -26.82
N ASP A 303 50.49 8.90 -25.95
CA ASP A 303 50.35 7.43 -26.03
C ASP A 303 48.88 6.94 -26.01
N VAL A 304 48.09 7.30 -27.03
CA VAL A 304 46.72 6.85 -27.25
C VAL A 304 46.79 5.51 -27.94
N ASP A 305 47.02 4.47 -27.14
CA ASP A 305 46.95 3.10 -27.63
C ASP A 305 45.50 2.74 -28.00
N ASP A 306 45.27 2.39 -29.27
CA ASP A 306 43.96 1.99 -29.80
C ASP A 306 43.38 0.79 -29.04
N LEU A 307 44.26 -0.09 -28.53
CA LEU A 307 43.87 -1.21 -27.70
C LEU A 307 43.36 -0.70 -26.33
N THR A 308 43.97 0.33 -25.75
CA THR A 308 43.50 0.96 -24.50
C THR A 308 42.13 1.61 -24.66
N LEU A 309 41.86 2.38 -25.73
CA LEU A 309 40.52 2.95 -25.96
C LEU A 309 39.45 1.86 -26.18
N ALA A 310 39.82 0.75 -26.83
CA ALA A 310 38.94 -0.39 -27.02
C ALA A 310 38.71 -1.18 -25.73
N ILE A 311 39.75 -1.38 -24.91
CA ILE A 311 39.69 -2.00 -23.59
C ILE A 311 38.84 -1.16 -22.62
N ALA A 312 38.91 0.18 -22.69
CA ALA A 312 38.08 1.09 -21.88
C ALA A 312 36.57 0.89 -22.11
N ARG A 313 36.19 0.31 -23.26
CA ARG A 313 34.80 -0.05 -23.60
C ARG A 313 34.52 -1.55 -23.49
N ALA A 314 35.55 -2.36 -23.24
CA ALA A 314 35.45 -3.80 -23.19
C ALA A 314 34.88 -4.28 -21.84
N ASN A 315 34.41 -5.52 -21.83
CA ASN A 315 34.07 -6.22 -20.61
C ASN A 315 35.23 -7.16 -20.23
N PRO A 316 35.50 -7.41 -18.94
CA PRO A 316 36.42 -8.47 -18.49
C PRO A 316 36.18 -9.85 -19.17
N GLY A 317 37.20 -10.40 -19.80
CA GLY A 317 37.11 -11.64 -20.58
C GLY A 317 36.81 -11.41 -22.06
N ASP A 318 36.51 -10.19 -22.50
CA ASP A 318 36.45 -9.83 -23.92
C ASP A 318 37.85 -9.91 -24.53
N ILE A 319 37.91 -10.50 -25.72
CA ILE A 319 39.13 -10.57 -26.50
C ILE A 319 39.13 -9.34 -27.39
N VAL A 320 39.96 -8.37 -27.05
CA VAL A 320 40.06 -7.09 -27.75
C VAL A 320 41.31 -7.14 -28.63
N GLY A 321 41.13 -6.90 -29.93
CA GLY A 321 42.21 -6.89 -30.92
C GLY A 321 42.37 -5.51 -31.55
N ASN A 322 43.60 -5.19 -31.97
CA ASN A 322 43.87 -3.99 -32.78
C ASN A 322 43.54 -4.31 -34.25
N PRO A 323 42.53 -3.67 -34.87
CA PRO A 323 42.14 -3.94 -36.25
C PRO A 323 43.16 -3.45 -37.30
N PHE A 324 44.20 -2.69 -36.91
CA PHE A 324 45.16 -2.08 -37.83
C PHE A 324 46.58 -2.67 -37.77
N ALA A 325 46.81 -3.71 -36.96
CA ALA A 325 48.12 -4.33 -36.80
C ALA A 325 48.06 -5.85 -36.99
N GLU A 326 48.58 -6.34 -38.12
CA GLU A 326 48.62 -7.77 -38.50
C GLU A 326 49.45 -8.67 -37.55
N SER A 327 50.13 -8.11 -36.55
CA SER A 327 51.10 -8.84 -35.69
C SER A 327 50.94 -8.67 -34.17
N THR A 328 49.89 -8.01 -33.68
CA THR A 328 49.64 -7.90 -32.22
C THR A 328 48.75 -9.04 -31.68
N ARG A 329 49.14 -9.60 -30.53
CA ARG A 329 48.34 -10.61 -29.81
C ARG A 329 47.06 -9.96 -29.30
N SER A 330 45.90 -10.57 -29.58
CA SER A 330 44.65 -10.16 -28.96
C SER A 330 44.74 -10.31 -27.44
N ALA A 331 44.32 -9.28 -26.71
CA ALA A 331 44.40 -9.26 -25.26
C ALA A 331 43.03 -9.60 -24.68
N ARG A 332 43.00 -10.54 -23.73
CA ARG A 332 41.82 -10.74 -22.88
C ARG A 332 41.78 -9.55 -21.91
N ALA A 333 40.76 -8.70 -22.02
CA ALA A 333 40.58 -7.57 -21.13
C ALA A 333 40.37 -8.11 -19.70
N THR A 334 41.20 -7.73 -18.74
CA THR A 334 40.99 -8.03 -17.31
C THR A 334 40.33 -6.82 -16.66
N ALA A 335 39.87 -6.98 -15.43
CA ALA A 335 39.33 -5.88 -14.66
C ALA A 335 40.34 -4.71 -14.56
N ASP A 336 41.57 -5.02 -14.11
CA ASP A 336 42.68 -4.06 -14.03
C ASP A 336 42.95 -3.34 -15.36
N HIS A 337 42.99 -4.07 -16.49
CA HIS A 337 43.19 -3.46 -17.82
C HIS A 337 42.09 -2.45 -18.17
N ILE A 338 40.83 -2.76 -17.82
CA ILE A 338 39.67 -1.92 -18.14
C ILE A 338 39.64 -0.66 -17.27
N THR A 339 40.12 -0.77 -16.05
CA THR A 339 40.22 0.32 -15.07
C THR A 339 41.27 1.33 -15.46
N GLU A 340 42.46 0.84 -15.77
CA GLU A 340 43.55 1.64 -16.29
C GLU A 340 43.11 2.33 -17.59
N ALA A 341 42.49 1.58 -18.49
CA ALA A 341 41.98 2.10 -19.76
C ALA A 341 40.86 3.14 -19.59
N ALA A 342 39.91 2.93 -18.67
CA ALA A 342 38.83 3.88 -18.38
C ALA A 342 39.37 5.19 -17.78
N ALA A 343 40.35 5.10 -16.87
CA ALA A 343 41.00 6.27 -16.29
C ALA A 343 41.81 7.07 -17.35
N VAL A 344 42.49 6.35 -18.26
CA VAL A 344 43.17 6.97 -19.42
C VAL A 344 42.17 7.65 -20.33
N ARG A 345 41.05 6.99 -20.66
CA ARG A 345 39.99 7.56 -21.51
C ARG A 345 39.35 8.81 -20.89
N ALA A 346 39.10 8.82 -19.58
CA ALA A 346 38.59 9.99 -18.88
C ALA A 346 39.58 11.16 -18.96
N ARG A 347 40.88 10.90 -18.75
CA ARG A 347 41.94 11.90 -18.89
C ARG A 347 42.02 12.47 -20.32
N LEU A 348 41.94 11.60 -21.33
CA LEU A 348 41.95 11.99 -22.74
C LEU A 348 40.72 12.82 -23.11
N ARG A 349 39.54 12.49 -22.58
CA ARG A 349 38.33 13.31 -22.73
C ARG A 349 38.52 14.70 -22.14
N ASP A 350 39.11 14.79 -20.95
CA ASP A 350 39.40 16.08 -20.31
C ASP A 350 40.44 16.90 -21.09
N GLN A 351 41.46 16.25 -21.63
CA GLN A 351 42.44 16.89 -22.51
C GLN A 351 41.79 17.37 -23.80
N LEU A 352 40.94 16.55 -24.43
CA LEU A 352 40.17 16.94 -25.61
C LEU A 352 39.28 18.15 -25.30
N ALA A 353 38.60 18.17 -24.14
CA ALA A 353 37.77 19.30 -23.72
C ALA A 353 38.61 20.57 -23.49
N ARG A 354 39.80 20.46 -22.87
CA ARG A 354 40.74 21.58 -22.70
C ARG A 354 41.25 22.09 -24.05
N TRP A 355 41.69 21.19 -24.92
CA TRP A 355 42.14 21.50 -26.26
C TRP A 355 41.04 22.20 -27.06
N ALA A 356 39.82 21.65 -27.04
CA ALA A 356 38.68 22.19 -27.77
C ALA A 356 38.27 23.59 -27.28
N ARG A 357 38.34 23.83 -25.96
CA ARG A 357 38.12 25.17 -25.38
C ARG A 357 39.20 26.17 -25.78
N ALA A 358 40.45 25.74 -25.94
CA ALA A 358 41.54 26.60 -26.39
C ALA A 358 41.46 26.93 -27.90
N HIS A 359 40.91 26.03 -28.71
CA HIS A 359 40.84 26.14 -30.17
C HIS A 359 39.41 26.44 -30.69
N GLN A 360 38.61 27.15 -29.88
CA GLN A 360 37.15 27.36 -30.02
C GLN A 360 36.57 27.25 -31.44
N ALA A 361 37.02 28.10 -32.38
CA ALA A 361 36.49 28.17 -33.73
C ALA A 361 36.75 26.89 -34.56
N GLU A 362 37.91 26.27 -34.38
CA GLU A 362 38.35 25.06 -35.09
C GLU A 362 37.79 23.79 -34.44
N ALA A 363 37.49 23.83 -33.15
CA ALA A 363 36.98 22.71 -32.36
C ALA A 363 35.47 22.76 -32.08
N LYS A 364 34.71 23.59 -32.82
CA LYS A 364 33.27 23.78 -32.61
C LYS A 364 32.48 22.46 -32.65
N GLY A 365 32.86 21.54 -33.53
CA GLY A 365 32.25 20.20 -33.61
C GLY A 365 32.52 19.35 -32.37
N VAL A 366 33.75 19.41 -31.84
CA VAL A 366 34.16 18.66 -30.64
C VAL A 366 33.44 19.19 -29.39
N LEU A 367 33.36 20.52 -29.24
CA LEU A 367 32.63 21.15 -28.14
C LEU A 367 31.13 20.81 -28.20
N ALA A 368 30.54 20.76 -29.40
CA ALA A 368 29.15 20.35 -29.57
C ALA A 368 28.94 18.89 -29.15
N GLN A 369 29.82 17.96 -29.52
CA GLN A 369 29.71 16.54 -29.15
C GLN A 369 29.87 16.32 -27.64
N LEU A 370 30.83 17.00 -27.01
CA LEU A 370 30.99 16.97 -25.55
C LEU A 370 29.72 17.49 -24.85
N ALA A 371 29.16 18.60 -25.33
CA ALA A 371 27.92 19.16 -24.78
C ALA A 371 26.72 18.23 -24.98
N VAL A 372 26.60 17.56 -26.13
CA VAL A 372 25.53 16.56 -26.37
C VAL A 372 25.65 15.39 -25.40
N SER A 373 26.85 14.87 -25.18
CA SER A 373 27.10 13.79 -24.21
C SER A 373 26.72 14.24 -22.79
N ASP A 374 27.18 15.42 -22.35
CA ASP A 374 26.90 15.93 -21.01
C ASP A 374 25.41 16.23 -20.80
N GLN A 375 24.73 16.80 -21.80
CA GLN A 375 23.28 17.06 -21.77
C GLN A 375 22.46 15.77 -21.75
N ALA A 376 22.86 14.75 -22.50
CA ALA A 376 22.18 13.46 -22.50
C ALA A 376 22.35 12.73 -21.15
N VAL A 377 23.52 12.82 -20.53
CA VAL A 377 23.75 12.31 -19.15
C VAL A 377 22.91 13.08 -18.12
N ALA A 378 22.82 14.42 -18.24
CA ALA A 378 21.95 15.22 -17.38
C ALA A 378 20.46 14.86 -17.59
N ARG A 379 20.03 14.67 -18.84
CA ARG A 379 18.66 14.27 -19.18
C ARG A 379 18.30 12.91 -18.59
N LEU A 380 19.24 11.97 -18.57
CA LEU A 380 19.05 10.67 -17.91
C LEU A 380 18.82 10.82 -16.39
N THR A 381 19.46 11.82 -15.77
CA THR A 381 19.28 12.16 -14.35
C THR A 381 17.96 12.90 -14.09
N GLU A 382 17.46 13.68 -15.05
CA GLU A 382 16.12 14.31 -14.95
C GLU A 382 14.98 13.31 -15.14
N LEU A 383 15.21 12.29 -15.97
CA LEU A 383 14.33 11.15 -16.13
C LEU A 383 14.42 10.21 -14.91
N ASP A 384 14.60 10.69 -13.69
CA ASP A 384 14.61 9.86 -12.47
C ASP A 384 13.19 9.68 -11.88
N VAL A 385 12.96 8.57 -11.19
CA VAL A 385 11.65 7.95 -10.86
C VAL A 385 10.81 8.81 -9.89
N GLN A 386 11.46 9.58 -9.02
CA GLN A 386 10.81 10.30 -7.91
C GLN A 386 9.78 11.35 -8.36
N LYS A 387 9.97 11.98 -9.53
CA LYS A 387 9.01 12.97 -10.07
C LYS A 387 7.77 12.34 -10.71
N LEU A 388 7.84 11.10 -11.19
CA LEU A 388 6.66 10.39 -11.69
C LEU A 388 5.88 9.76 -10.55
N GLN A 389 6.55 9.19 -9.55
CA GLN A 389 5.90 8.42 -8.47
C GLN A 389 4.94 9.28 -7.62
N ALA A 390 5.25 10.56 -7.42
CA ALA A 390 4.38 11.51 -6.72
C ALA A 390 3.13 11.92 -7.52
N ALA A 391 3.09 11.68 -8.83
CA ALA A 391 1.95 12.01 -9.69
C ALA A 391 0.92 10.86 -9.82
N LEU A 392 1.14 9.73 -9.14
CA LEU A 392 0.50 8.43 -9.47
C LEU A 392 -0.02 7.65 -8.27
N ASP A 393 -0.08 8.31 -7.12
CA ASP A 393 -0.58 7.70 -5.90
C ASP A 393 -2.09 7.44 -6.04
N PRO A 394 -2.57 6.20 -5.82
CA PRO A 394 -4.00 5.96 -5.78
C PRO A 394 -4.63 6.79 -4.63
N PRO A 395 -5.93 7.05 -4.68
CA PRO A 395 -6.65 7.62 -3.54
C PRO A 395 -6.29 6.87 -2.24
N LEU A 396 -6.19 7.59 -1.12
CA LEU A 396 -5.75 7.07 0.19
C LEU A 396 -4.27 6.66 0.31
N ALA A 397 -3.43 6.84 -0.71
CA ALA A 397 -2.04 6.38 -0.60
C ALA A 397 -1.24 7.07 0.53
N SER A 398 -1.40 8.38 0.67
CA SER A 398 -0.78 9.16 1.76
C SER A 398 -1.26 8.67 3.12
N TYR A 399 -2.57 8.44 3.25
CA TYR A 399 -3.21 7.92 4.46
C TYR A 399 -2.68 6.52 4.83
N LEU A 400 -2.61 5.60 3.87
CA LEU A 400 -2.11 4.24 4.11
C LEU A 400 -0.64 4.22 4.53
N ARG A 401 0.20 5.10 3.98
CA ARG A 401 1.60 5.23 4.42
C ARG A 401 1.71 5.75 5.84
N ASP A 402 0.92 6.76 6.19
CA ASP A 402 0.91 7.32 7.54
C ASP A 402 0.39 6.31 8.58
N VAL A 403 -0.68 5.56 8.28
CA VAL A 403 -1.15 4.49 9.18
C VAL A 403 -0.14 3.34 9.28
N GLN A 404 0.49 2.95 8.17
CA GLN A 404 1.55 1.94 8.18
C GLN A 404 2.69 2.34 9.11
N GLN A 405 3.14 3.60 9.03
CA GLN A 405 4.20 4.12 9.89
C GLN A 405 3.76 4.17 11.37
N LEU A 406 2.52 4.61 11.64
CA LEU A 406 1.95 4.65 12.99
C LEU A 406 1.93 3.26 13.64
N VAL A 407 1.46 2.25 12.90
CA VAL A 407 1.34 0.87 13.38
C VAL A 407 2.71 0.22 13.56
N GLU A 408 3.64 0.46 12.63
CA GLU A 408 5.03 -0.02 12.71
C GLU A 408 5.75 0.57 13.93
N HIS A 409 5.64 1.88 14.18
CA HIS A 409 6.18 2.52 15.39
C HIS A 409 5.55 1.98 16.69
N GLY A 410 4.28 1.57 16.63
CA GLY A 410 3.59 0.91 17.74
C GLY A 410 4.04 -0.53 17.98
N GLY A 411 4.94 -1.09 17.16
CA GLY A 411 5.42 -2.47 17.28
C GLY A 411 4.38 -3.51 16.85
N ALA A 412 3.41 -3.12 16.03
CA ALA A 412 2.33 -3.98 15.57
C ALA A 412 2.42 -4.27 14.06
N ARG A 413 1.78 -5.36 13.63
CA ARG A 413 1.61 -5.73 12.22
C ARG A 413 0.35 -5.05 11.65
N LEU A 414 0.48 -4.32 10.55
CA LEU A 414 -0.67 -3.82 9.80
C LEU A 414 -1.18 -4.87 8.79
N VAL A 415 -2.49 -5.01 8.72
CA VAL A 415 -3.24 -5.77 7.71
C VAL A 415 -4.36 -4.87 7.20
N VAL A 416 -4.52 -4.77 5.88
CA VAL A 416 -5.58 -3.96 5.26
C VAL A 416 -6.66 -4.86 4.70
N LEU A 417 -7.90 -4.65 5.09
CA LEU A 417 -9.10 -5.29 4.53
C LEU A 417 -9.79 -4.27 3.61
N ILE A 418 -9.87 -4.54 2.31
CA ILE A 418 -10.59 -3.68 1.36
C ILE A 418 -12.00 -4.28 1.18
N LEU A 419 -13.03 -3.54 1.60
CA LEU A 419 -14.43 -3.93 1.43
C LEU A 419 -15.05 -3.23 0.22
N PRO A 420 -15.63 -4.00 -0.73
CA PRO A 420 -16.35 -3.46 -1.87
C PRO A 420 -17.78 -3.06 -1.51
N LEU A 421 -18.44 -2.34 -2.41
CA LEU A 421 -19.90 -2.22 -2.43
C LEU A 421 -20.53 -3.54 -2.89
N ASP A 422 -21.74 -3.82 -2.44
CA ASP A 422 -22.53 -4.97 -2.85
C ASP A 422 -22.73 -5.06 -4.38
N VAL A 423 -23.00 -3.93 -5.03
CA VAL A 423 -23.15 -3.83 -6.49
C VAL A 423 -21.82 -3.94 -7.26
N GLN A 424 -20.67 -3.74 -6.60
CA GLN A 424 -19.36 -4.08 -7.16
C GLN A 424 -19.11 -5.58 -7.14
N VAL A 425 -19.65 -6.29 -6.14
CA VAL A 425 -19.55 -7.74 -5.98
C VAL A 425 -20.47 -8.47 -6.95
N SER A 426 -21.72 -8.02 -7.07
CA SER A 426 -22.73 -8.66 -7.91
C SER A 426 -23.69 -7.62 -8.50
N PRO A 427 -23.76 -7.49 -9.85
CA PRO A 427 -24.76 -6.63 -10.49
C PRO A 427 -26.21 -7.01 -10.17
N ALA A 428 -26.46 -8.24 -9.71
CA ALA A 428 -27.79 -8.69 -9.34
C ALA A 428 -28.34 -8.00 -8.09
N GLU A 429 -27.46 -7.38 -7.27
CA GLU A 429 -27.82 -6.63 -6.06
C GLU A 429 -28.60 -5.36 -6.38
N TRP A 430 -28.46 -4.79 -7.59
CA TRP A 430 -29.28 -3.65 -8.03
C TRP A 430 -30.79 -3.89 -7.91
N ARG A 431 -31.23 -5.16 -8.00
CA ARG A 431 -32.66 -5.53 -7.88
C ARG A 431 -33.26 -5.14 -6.55
N LYS A 432 -32.49 -5.16 -5.44
CA LYS A 432 -33.03 -4.84 -4.12
C LYS A 432 -33.30 -3.35 -3.94
N TYR A 433 -32.60 -2.50 -4.69
CA TYR A 433 -32.78 -1.03 -4.65
C TYR A 433 -33.89 -0.51 -5.57
N GLY A 434 -34.38 -1.31 -6.51
CA GLY A 434 -35.38 -0.88 -7.50
C GLY A 434 -34.87 0.18 -8.48
N ALA A 435 -33.55 0.41 -8.53
CA ALA A 435 -32.89 1.36 -9.43
C ALA A 435 -32.34 0.65 -10.68
N SER A 436 -32.19 1.40 -11.78
CA SER A 436 -31.56 0.88 -13.00
C SER A 436 -30.10 0.51 -12.71
N PRO A 437 -29.65 -0.72 -13.06
CA PRO A 437 -28.26 -1.13 -12.85
C PRO A 437 -27.27 -0.21 -13.54
N ILE A 438 -26.16 0.04 -12.86
CA ILE A 438 -25.04 0.85 -13.35
C ILE A 438 -23.80 -0.03 -13.41
N ASP A 439 -23.00 0.13 -14.46
CA ASP A 439 -21.75 -0.59 -14.60
C ASP A 439 -20.72 -0.09 -13.59
N MET A 440 -20.46 -0.93 -12.58
CA MET A 440 -19.48 -0.66 -11.53
C MET A 440 -18.08 -1.16 -11.90
N GLY A 441 -17.89 -1.79 -13.06
CA GLY A 441 -16.62 -2.35 -13.54
C GLY A 441 -15.42 -1.39 -13.40
N PRO A 442 -15.54 -0.09 -13.79
CA PRO A 442 -14.46 0.87 -13.64
C PRO A 442 -13.97 1.05 -12.20
N SER A 443 -14.87 0.99 -11.23
CA SER A 443 -14.56 1.20 -9.82
C SER A 443 -13.79 0.04 -9.18
N LEU A 444 -13.78 -1.15 -9.78
CA LEU A 444 -12.98 -2.30 -9.29
C LEU A 444 -11.47 -2.04 -9.36
N ALA A 445 -11.03 -1.12 -10.22
CA ALA A 445 -9.63 -0.72 -10.28
C ALA A 445 -9.13 -0.17 -8.93
N LEU A 446 -10.00 0.51 -8.17
CA LEU A 446 -9.66 1.11 -6.88
C LEU A 446 -9.14 0.07 -5.87
N ALA A 447 -9.85 -1.06 -5.74
CA ALA A 447 -9.43 -2.16 -4.86
C ALA A 447 -8.07 -2.72 -5.28
N SER A 448 -7.88 -2.93 -6.58
CA SER A 448 -6.65 -3.53 -7.11
C SER A 448 -5.42 -2.65 -6.91
N GLU A 449 -5.55 -1.33 -7.09
CA GLU A 449 -4.46 -0.36 -6.92
C GLU A 449 -4.11 -0.16 -5.44
N LEU A 450 -5.13 -0.09 -4.56
CA LEU A 450 -4.92 -0.06 -3.10
C LEU A 450 -4.21 -1.33 -2.61
N ALA A 451 -4.60 -2.50 -3.12
CA ALA A 451 -3.95 -3.76 -2.77
C ALA A 451 -2.50 -3.81 -3.28
N ALA A 452 -2.23 -3.29 -4.48
CA ALA A 452 -0.87 -3.18 -5.01
C ALA A 452 0.00 -2.24 -4.17
N LEU A 453 -0.56 -1.10 -3.75
CA LEU A 453 0.12 -0.18 -2.84
C LEU A 453 0.45 -0.86 -1.51
N CYS A 454 -0.52 -1.53 -0.87
CA CYS A 454 -0.28 -2.24 0.40
C CYS A 454 0.86 -3.25 0.28
N ARG A 455 0.87 -4.07 -0.77
CA ARG A 455 1.97 -5.00 -1.05
C ARG A 455 3.31 -4.29 -1.20
N SER A 456 3.36 -3.14 -1.89
CA SER A 456 4.61 -2.38 -2.03
C SER A 456 5.10 -1.79 -0.70
N LEU A 457 4.19 -1.50 0.24
CA LEU A 457 4.51 -1.06 1.59
C LEU A 457 4.89 -2.21 2.55
N GLY A 458 4.86 -3.47 2.09
CA GLY A 458 5.08 -4.64 2.97
C GLY A 458 3.88 -4.93 3.88
N VAL A 459 2.70 -4.43 3.54
CA VAL A 459 1.46 -4.60 4.31
C VAL A 459 0.65 -5.74 3.72
N SER A 460 0.23 -6.70 4.56
CA SER A 460 -0.70 -7.74 4.15
C SER A 460 -2.04 -7.13 3.78
N VAL A 461 -2.66 -7.61 2.70
CA VAL A 461 -3.92 -7.06 2.21
C VAL A 461 -4.88 -8.16 1.78
N LEU A 462 -6.15 -7.99 2.15
CA LEU A 462 -7.27 -8.81 1.71
C LEU A 462 -8.24 -7.94 0.90
N ASP A 463 -8.34 -8.19 -0.40
CA ASP A 463 -9.45 -7.71 -1.22
C ASP A 463 -10.65 -8.64 -1.02
N ALA A 464 -11.71 -8.14 -0.38
CA ALA A 464 -12.89 -8.94 -0.08
C ALA A 464 -13.83 -9.14 -1.27
N THR A 465 -13.57 -8.50 -2.42
CA THR A 465 -14.40 -8.61 -3.62
C THR A 465 -14.62 -10.07 -4.08
N PRO A 466 -13.58 -10.88 -4.34
CA PRO A 466 -13.78 -12.28 -4.71
C PRO A 466 -14.38 -13.13 -3.57
N VAL A 467 -14.10 -12.78 -2.31
CA VAL A 467 -14.59 -13.51 -1.14
C VAL A 467 -16.11 -13.36 -1.01
N LEU A 468 -16.60 -12.13 -1.12
CA LEU A 468 -18.03 -11.82 -1.04
C LEU A 468 -18.76 -12.27 -2.30
N ALA A 469 -18.12 -12.23 -3.48
CA ALA A 469 -18.69 -12.78 -4.70
C ALA A 469 -18.95 -14.29 -4.58
N ALA A 470 -18.03 -15.03 -3.96
CA ALA A 470 -18.21 -16.45 -3.68
C ALA A 470 -19.29 -16.73 -2.63
N ALA A 471 -19.62 -15.74 -1.79
CA ALA A 471 -20.68 -15.82 -0.79
C ALA A 471 -22.06 -15.44 -1.36
N GLU A 472 -22.17 -14.94 -2.59
CA GLU A 472 -23.46 -14.66 -3.24
C GLU A 472 -24.16 -15.95 -3.73
N PRO A 473 -25.51 -16.00 -3.75
CA PRO A 473 -26.43 -14.97 -3.28
C PRO A 473 -26.50 -14.84 -1.75
N GLY A 474 -26.77 -13.62 -1.27
CA GLY A 474 -27.10 -13.35 0.13
C GLY A 474 -25.90 -13.04 1.03
N ALA A 475 -24.83 -12.46 0.47
CA ALA A 475 -23.73 -11.90 1.26
C ALA A 475 -24.10 -10.53 1.87
N PHE A 476 -25.13 -9.85 1.33
CA PHE A 476 -25.60 -8.53 1.76
C PHE A 476 -27.07 -8.51 2.17
N LEU A 477 -27.43 -7.56 3.03
CA LEU A 477 -28.78 -7.37 3.56
C LEU A 477 -29.75 -6.89 2.48
N ASP A 478 -31.05 -7.10 2.69
CA ASP A 478 -32.07 -6.59 1.76
C ASP A 478 -32.14 -5.06 1.85
N LYS A 479 -32.18 -4.40 0.69
CA LYS A 479 -32.22 -2.92 0.55
C LYS A 479 -31.08 -2.17 1.26
N ASP A 480 -29.98 -2.85 1.55
CA ASP A 480 -28.89 -2.28 2.34
C ASP A 480 -27.53 -2.84 1.90
N ILE A 481 -26.48 -2.01 1.95
CA ILE A 481 -25.10 -2.34 1.55
C ILE A 481 -24.34 -3.17 2.60
N HIS A 482 -24.87 -3.31 3.82
CA HIS A 482 -24.21 -4.03 4.90
C HIS A 482 -24.26 -5.55 4.68
N MET A 483 -23.21 -6.23 5.13
CA MET A 483 -23.08 -7.68 5.02
C MET A 483 -24.09 -8.42 5.90
N THR A 484 -24.59 -9.55 5.41
CA THR A 484 -25.34 -10.53 6.21
C THR A 484 -24.39 -11.33 7.13
N PRO A 485 -24.91 -12.16 8.05
CA PRO A 485 -24.08 -13.10 8.79
C PRO A 485 -23.26 -14.03 7.88
N LYS A 486 -23.75 -14.31 6.66
CA LYS A 486 -23.03 -15.10 5.64
C LYS A 486 -21.83 -14.33 5.08
N GLY A 487 -22.00 -13.06 4.72
CA GLY A 487 -20.91 -12.19 4.26
C GLY A 487 -19.83 -12.02 5.33
N HIS A 488 -20.25 -11.71 6.57
CA HIS A 488 -19.34 -11.63 7.71
C HIS A 488 -18.55 -12.93 7.96
N ALA A 489 -19.18 -14.10 7.80
CA ALA A 489 -18.51 -15.39 7.92
C ALA A 489 -17.41 -15.59 6.87
N ALA A 490 -17.70 -15.23 5.61
CA ALA A 490 -16.76 -15.37 4.51
C ALA A 490 -15.53 -14.47 4.71
N VAL A 491 -15.75 -13.19 5.09
CA VAL A 491 -14.68 -12.24 5.39
C VAL A 491 -13.84 -12.71 6.59
N ALA A 492 -14.48 -13.18 7.66
CA ALA A 492 -13.74 -13.68 8.83
C ALA A 492 -12.83 -14.86 8.49
N ALA A 493 -13.30 -15.81 7.68
CA ALA A 493 -12.53 -16.96 7.25
C ALA A 493 -11.34 -16.57 6.36
N ALA A 494 -11.56 -15.67 5.39
CA ALA A 494 -10.49 -15.17 4.53
C ALA A 494 -9.46 -14.36 5.32
N LEU A 495 -9.91 -13.52 6.25
CA LEU A 495 -9.02 -12.72 7.10
C LEU A 495 -8.19 -13.60 8.02
N ALA A 496 -8.76 -14.67 8.58
CA ALA A 496 -8.00 -15.65 9.37
C ALA A 496 -6.88 -16.29 8.55
N ALA A 497 -7.12 -16.62 7.27
CA ALA A 497 -6.09 -17.11 6.37
C ALA A 497 -5.00 -16.07 6.12
N THR A 498 -5.37 -14.82 5.81
CA THR A 498 -4.42 -13.70 5.60
C THR A 498 -3.56 -13.43 6.85
N LEU A 499 -4.12 -13.55 8.04
CA LEU A 499 -3.36 -13.40 9.30
C LEU A 499 -2.33 -14.52 9.50
N GLY A 500 -2.62 -15.72 8.99
CA GLY A 500 -1.70 -16.87 9.02
C GLY A 500 -0.55 -16.78 8.01
N GLU A 501 -0.66 -15.90 7.01
CA GLU A 501 0.40 -15.70 6.02
C GLU A 501 1.54 -14.84 6.56
N THR A 502 2.75 -15.06 6.02
CA THR A 502 3.89 -14.19 6.30
C THR A 502 3.66 -12.83 5.63
N PRO A 503 3.89 -11.69 6.31
CA PRO A 503 3.78 -10.38 5.68
C PRO A 503 4.60 -10.32 4.39
N PRO A 504 4.08 -9.68 3.32
CA PRO A 504 4.86 -9.52 2.11
C PRO A 504 6.14 -8.76 2.45
N ALA A 505 7.28 -9.19 1.88
CA ALA A 505 8.50 -8.41 1.96
C ALA A 505 8.18 -7.01 1.40
N ARG A 506 8.52 -5.97 2.15
CA ARG A 506 8.40 -4.59 1.67
C ARG A 506 9.10 -4.54 0.32
N ALA A 507 8.35 -4.25 -0.74
CA ALA A 507 9.00 -3.98 -2.01
C ALA A 507 9.96 -2.84 -1.69
N ALA A 508 11.24 -3.03 -1.94
CA ALA A 508 12.18 -1.94 -1.82
C ALA A 508 11.69 -0.87 -2.83
N VAL A 509 10.87 0.08 -2.37
CA VAL A 509 10.73 1.37 -3.01
C VAL A 509 12.06 2.03 -2.74
N SER A 510 13.03 1.57 -3.51
CA SER A 510 14.35 2.11 -3.57
C SER A 510 14.17 3.56 -3.97
N LEU A 511 14.22 4.47 -3.00
CA LEU A 511 14.58 5.87 -3.23
C LEU A 511 15.98 5.99 -3.87
N ARG A 512 16.69 4.87 -4.01
CA ARG A 512 17.93 4.74 -4.75
C ARG A 512 17.69 5.01 -6.21
N SER A 513 18.76 5.46 -6.81
CA SER A 513 18.87 5.72 -8.22
C SER A 513 18.57 4.44 -9.03
N PRO A 514 18.00 4.52 -10.24
CA PRO A 514 17.66 3.33 -11.03
C PRO A 514 18.88 2.45 -11.30
N ILE A 515 18.73 1.13 -11.38
CA ILE A 515 19.89 0.28 -11.69
C ILE A 515 20.52 0.70 -13.02
N PRO A 516 21.85 1.00 -13.06
CA PRO A 516 22.50 1.46 -14.27
C PRO A 516 22.34 0.42 -15.38
N LEU A 517 22.16 0.87 -16.63
CA LEU A 517 22.17 -0.02 -17.80
C LEU A 517 23.60 -0.49 -18.13
N PRO A 518 23.75 -1.57 -18.91
CA PRO A 518 25.05 -2.22 -19.11
C PRO A 518 26.12 -1.27 -19.64
N ASP A 519 25.77 -0.38 -20.55
CA ASP A 519 26.73 0.58 -21.13
C ASP A 519 27.22 1.63 -20.14
N VAL A 520 26.44 1.92 -19.10
CA VAL A 520 26.88 2.81 -18.01
C VAL A 520 27.97 2.11 -17.21
N PHE A 521 27.80 0.83 -16.90
CA PHE A 521 28.87 0.03 -16.28
C PHE A 521 30.06 -0.18 -17.21
N LYS A 522 29.87 -0.31 -18.53
CA LYS A 522 31.03 -0.39 -19.46
C LYS A 522 31.93 0.84 -19.33
N ARG A 523 31.34 2.03 -19.24
CA ARG A 523 32.07 3.32 -19.14
C ARG A 523 32.60 3.66 -17.75
N ALA A 524 32.05 3.05 -16.69
CA ALA A 524 32.49 3.34 -15.33
C ALA A 524 33.91 2.83 -15.10
N SER A 525 34.73 3.64 -14.42
CA SER A 525 36.00 3.17 -13.87
C SER A 525 35.74 2.13 -12.78
N GLU A 526 36.61 1.14 -12.69
CA GLU A 526 36.53 0.19 -11.57
C GLU A 526 36.85 0.89 -10.26
N VAL A 527 36.19 0.42 -9.21
CA VAL A 527 36.46 0.79 -7.84
C VAL A 527 37.24 -0.31 -7.16
N ILE A 528 38.13 0.06 -6.25
CA ILE A 528 38.99 -0.89 -5.55
C ILE A 528 38.13 -1.69 -4.56
N VAL A 529 38.00 -2.99 -4.80
CA VAL A 529 37.49 -3.96 -3.84
C VAL A 529 38.66 -4.85 -3.45
N THR A 530 39.04 -4.83 -2.19
CA THR A 530 40.24 -5.53 -1.73
C THR A 530 40.14 -7.02 -2.07
N GLY A 531 41.11 -7.57 -2.80
CA GLY A 531 41.12 -8.99 -3.18
C GLY A 531 40.33 -9.37 -4.44
N SER A 532 39.64 -8.44 -5.11
CA SER A 532 38.85 -8.73 -6.33
C SER A 532 39.70 -9.21 -7.51
N SER A 533 40.84 -8.55 -7.81
CA SER A 533 41.71 -8.93 -8.92
C SER A 533 42.23 -10.37 -8.76
N SER A 534 42.63 -10.73 -7.53
CA SER A 534 43.07 -12.10 -7.21
C SER A 534 41.94 -13.15 -7.25
N ALA A 535 40.68 -12.72 -7.30
CA ALA A 535 39.51 -13.57 -7.47
C ALA A 535 39.03 -13.63 -8.94
N GLY A 536 39.71 -12.92 -9.85
CA GLY A 536 39.30 -12.82 -11.25
C GLY A 536 37.99 -12.04 -11.44
N CYS A 537 37.72 -11.06 -10.58
CA CYS A 537 36.49 -10.28 -10.61
C CYS A 537 36.74 -8.81 -10.97
N GLU A 538 35.83 -8.23 -11.74
CA GLU A 538 35.70 -6.79 -12.01
C GLU A 538 34.71 -6.15 -11.05
N THR A 539 35.06 -5.00 -10.50
CA THR A 539 34.24 -4.29 -9.52
C THR A 539 33.95 -2.85 -9.91
N LYS A 540 32.83 -2.61 -10.59
CA LYS A 540 32.45 -1.26 -11.03
C LYS A 540 31.33 -0.70 -10.18
N GLN A 541 31.48 0.55 -9.76
CA GLN A 541 30.43 1.25 -9.01
C GLN A 541 29.95 2.45 -9.80
N VAL A 542 28.63 2.53 -9.96
CA VAL A 542 27.95 3.69 -10.55
C VAL A 542 26.93 4.17 -9.54
N ARG A 543 27.15 5.37 -9.00
CA ARG A 543 26.39 5.90 -7.85
C ARG A 543 26.49 4.92 -6.67
N GLU A 544 25.37 4.44 -6.15
CA GLU A 544 25.30 3.47 -5.06
C GLU A 544 25.38 2.00 -5.52
N TRP A 545 25.36 1.71 -6.82
CA TRP A 545 25.31 0.33 -7.33
C TRP A 545 26.70 -0.21 -7.63
N LEU A 546 27.17 -1.16 -6.81
CA LEU A 546 28.39 -1.93 -7.05
C LEU A 546 28.05 -3.20 -7.83
N ARG A 547 28.59 -3.32 -9.04
CA ARG A 547 28.58 -4.55 -9.84
C ARG A 547 29.90 -5.28 -9.65
N VAL A 548 29.84 -6.51 -9.16
CA VAL A 548 30.97 -7.44 -9.11
C VAL A 548 30.75 -8.54 -10.13
N ARG A 549 31.61 -8.61 -11.14
CA ARG A 549 31.53 -9.64 -12.18
C ARG A 549 32.76 -10.53 -12.18
N CYS A 550 32.57 -11.81 -11.92
CA CYS A 550 33.65 -12.79 -11.88
C CYS A 550 33.60 -13.68 -13.12
N ALA A 551 34.75 -13.87 -13.77
CA ALA A 551 34.89 -14.67 -14.98
C ALA A 551 35.89 -15.83 -14.76
N PRO A 552 35.83 -16.90 -15.57
CA PRO A 552 36.81 -17.96 -15.57
C PRO A 552 38.23 -17.44 -15.80
N THR A 553 39.15 -17.93 -14.99
CA THR A 553 40.61 -17.79 -15.15
C THR A 553 41.20 -19.13 -15.61
N GLU A 554 42.50 -19.16 -15.92
CA GLU A 554 43.18 -20.42 -16.29
C GLU A 554 43.14 -21.48 -15.19
N LEU A 555 43.04 -21.06 -13.92
CA LEU A 555 43.14 -21.92 -12.75
C LEU A 555 41.80 -22.17 -12.06
N SER A 556 40.83 -21.28 -12.25
CA SER A 556 39.63 -21.22 -11.43
C SER A 556 38.42 -20.64 -12.16
N SER A 557 37.26 -21.31 -12.06
CA SER A 557 35.99 -20.85 -12.66
C SER A 557 34.93 -20.57 -11.59
N PRO A 558 34.14 -19.48 -11.71
CA PRO A 558 33.07 -19.19 -10.76
C PRO A 558 31.93 -20.21 -10.91
N LEU A 559 31.49 -20.75 -9.78
CA LEU A 559 30.43 -21.75 -9.66
C LEU A 559 29.15 -21.19 -9.04
N GLY A 560 29.07 -19.90 -8.73
CA GLY A 560 27.88 -19.27 -8.17
C GLY A 560 28.18 -18.45 -6.92
N ALA A 561 27.18 -17.69 -6.50
CA ALA A 561 27.23 -16.93 -5.26
C ALA A 561 25.91 -17.07 -4.49
N GLU A 562 26.02 -16.88 -3.18
CA GLU A 562 24.91 -16.90 -2.24
C GLU A 562 25.01 -15.66 -1.37
N ILE A 563 23.94 -14.88 -1.31
CA ILE A 563 23.84 -13.71 -0.42
C ILE A 563 23.55 -14.24 0.98
N THR A 564 24.53 -14.11 1.88
CA THR A 564 24.46 -14.61 3.25
C THR A 564 23.91 -13.59 4.24
N ARG A 565 24.06 -12.29 3.94
CA ARG A 565 23.44 -11.17 4.65
C ARG A 565 23.13 -10.07 3.64
N ASP A 566 21.93 -9.51 3.73
CA ASP A 566 21.55 -8.29 3.01
C ASP A 566 20.40 -7.62 3.74
N ASP A 567 20.71 -6.60 4.53
CA ASP A 567 19.79 -5.94 5.47
C ASP A 567 18.59 -5.26 4.81
N GLY A 568 18.56 -5.15 3.48
CA GLY A 568 17.39 -4.63 2.77
C GLY A 568 17.08 -5.37 1.49
N HIS A 569 17.55 -6.62 1.37
CA HIS A 569 17.10 -7.58 0.36
C HIS A 569 17.08 -7.03 -1.07
N GLU A 570 18.12 -6.30 -1.49
CA GLU A 570 18.25 -5.64 -2.80
C GLU A 570 19.41 -6.20 -3.63
N ALA A 571 20.34 -6.92 -3.00
CA ALA A 571 21.43 -7.56 -3.68
C ALA A 571 20.90 -8.65 -4.63
N MET A 572 21.52 -8.75 -5.80
CA MET A 572 21.11 -9.65 -6.85
C MET A 572 22.30 -10.51 -7.30
N VAL A 573 22.01 -11.77 -7.60
CA VAL A 573 22.96 -12.74 -8.14
C VAL A 573 22.41 -13.27 -9.46
N LEU A 574 23.22 -13.22 -10.51
CA LEU A 574 22.96 -13.90 -11.76
C LEU A 574 24.15 -14.78 -12.12
N VAL A 575 23.90 -16.06 -12.39
CA VAL A 575 24.94 -16.98 -12.86
C VAL A 575 24.64 -17.38 -14.30
N MET A 576 25.58 -17.08 -15.18
CA MET A 576 25.55 -17.49 -16.59
C MET A 576 26.62 -18.56 -16.85
N PRO A 577 26.53 -19.30 -17.96
CA PRO A 577 27.45 -20.39 -18.30
C PRO A 577 28.96 -20.06 -18.20
N SER A 578 29.33 -18.79 -18.39
CA SER A 578 30.73 -18.34 -18.41
C SER A 578 31.02 -17.16 -17.49
N GLU A 579 30.10 -16.79 -16.61
CA GLU A 579 30.29 -15.65 -15.70
C GLU A 579 29.31 -15.65 -14.53
N LEU A 580 29.71 -14.95 -13.48
CA LEU A 580 28.89 -14.64 -12.31
C LEU A 580 28.81 -13.13 -12.19
N SER A 581 27.60 -12.61 -12.01
CA SER A 581 27.36 -11.19 -11.71
C SER A 581 26.65 -11.04 -10.38
N LEU A 582 27.22 -10.20 -9.52
CA LEU A 582 26.63 -9.69 -8.30
C LEU A 582 26.34 -8.21 -8.50
N LEU A 583 25.16 -7.75 -8.11
CA LEU A 583 24.81 -6.34 -8.09
C LEU A 583 24.34 -5.98 -6.69
N ILE A 584 25.08 -5.11 -6.02
CA ILE A 584 24.97 -4.85 -4.58
C ILE A 584 24.86 -3.33 -4.37
N PRO A 585 23.87 -2.84 -3.62
CA PRO A 585 23.84 -1.44 -3.21
C PRO A 585 24.85 -1.17 -2.07
N VAL A 586 25.65 -0.10 -2.22
CA VAL A 586 26.58 0.40 -1.19
C VAL A 586 25.93 1.57 -0.46
N VAL A 587 25.50 1.37 0.79
CA VAL A 587 24.76 2.38 1.58
C VAL A 587 25.21 2.41 3.01
N GLU A 588 25.34 3.64 3.51
CA GLU A 588 25.61 3.95 4.90
C GLU A 588 24.60 3.30 5.85
N GLY A 589 25.11 2.64 6.89
CA GLY A 589 24.32 1.87 7.85
C GLY A 589 23.91 0.47 7.39
N ARG A 590 24.38 0.00 6.23
CA ARG A 590 24.03 -1.34 5.71
C ARG A 590 25.26 -2.22 5.48
N GLU A 591 25.04 -3.52 5.63
CA GLU A 591 26.00 -4.56 5.32
C GLU A 591 25.39 -5.60 4.37
N VAL A 592 26.17 -5.97 3.36
CA VAL A 592 25.88 -7.09 2.47
C VAL A 592 27.08 -8.01 2.45
N THR A 593 26.84 -9.29 2.74
CA THR A 593 27.86 -10.33 2.62
C THR A 593 27.42 -11.40 1.64
N ALA A 594 28.29 -11.72 0.67
CA ALA A 594 28.02 -12.73 -0.35
C ALA A 594 29.13 -13.78 -0.36
N THR A 595 28.77 -15.05 -0.19
CA THR A 595 29.69 -16.17 -0.34
C THR A 595 29.76 -16.56 -1.81
N VAL A 596 30.95 -16.43 -2.40
CA VAL A 596 31.20 -16.76 -3.80
C VAL A 596 32.04 -18.03 -3.88
N ARG A 597 31.60 -18.98 -4.72
CA ARG A 597 32.23 -20.29 -4.90
C ARG A 597 32.91 -20.37 -6.25
N TRP A 598 34.13 -20.89 -6.27
CA TRP A 598 34.86 -21.25 -7.47
C TRP A 598 35.17 -22.75 -7.49
N THR A 599 35.79 -23.24 -8.55
CA THR A 599 36.19 -24.66 -8.70
C THR A 599 37.17 -25.14 -7.64
N ASP A 600 38.02 -24.26 -7.12
CA ASP A 600 39.13 -24.56 -6.21
C ASP A 600 38.99 -23.92 -4.82
N VAL A 601 38.40 -22.72 -4.74
CA VAL A 601 38.29 -21.93 -3.51
C VAL A 601 36.89 -21.37 -3.27
N THR A 602 36.63 -20.92 -2.05
CA THR A 602 35.48 -20.10 -1.66
C THR A 602 35.99 -18.81 -1.04
N ARG A 603 35.32 -17.69 -1.32
CA ARG A 603 35.60 -16.37 -0.71
C ARG A 603 34.31 -15.72 -0.28
N VAL A 604 34.37 -14.88 0.75
CA VAL A 604 33.25 -14.04 1.17
C VAL A 604 33.55 -12.61 0.74
N LEU A 605 32.62 -12.00 0.00
CA LEU A 605 32.61 -10.58 -0.32
C LEU A 605 31.87 -9.84 0.79
N HIS A 606 32.52 -8.84 1.37
CA HIS A 606 31.96 -7.91 2.36
C HIS A 606 31.79 -6.54 1.73
N VAL A 607 30.58 -6.01 1.80
CA VAL A 607 30.21 -4.65 1.38
C VAL A 607 29.49 -4.00 2.55
N ALA A 608 30.21 -3.20 3.32
CA ALA A 608 29.68 -2.59 4.54
C ALA A 608 30.01 -1.11 4.61
N TRP A 609 29.04 -0.27 4.94
CA TRP A 609 29.31 1.14 5.22
C TRP A 609 28.77 1.48 6.60
N GLN A 610 29.68 1.70 7.56
CA GLN A 610 29.31 2.05 8.93
C GLN A 610 28.81 3.49 8.99
N VAL A 611 27.80 3.75 9.83
CA VAL A 611 27.25 5.10 10.01
C VAL A 611 28.34 6.04 10.51
N GLY A 612 28.51 7.19 9.85
CA GLY A 612 29.52 8.19 10.15
C GLY A 612 30.92 7.87 9.61
N ALA A 613 31.11 6.74 8.93
CA ALA A 613 32.38 6.43 8.26
C ALA A 613 32.48 7.19 6.93
N ALA A 614 33.68 7.70 6.61
CA ALA A 614 33.90 8.47 5.38
C ALA A 614 33.69 7.65 4.09
N HIS A 615 33.94 6.34 4.14
CA HIS A 615 33.87 5.44 2.99
C HIS A 615 33.36 4.05 3.40
N ALA A 616 32.77 3.34 2.44
CA ALA A 616 32.41 1.94 2.59
C ALA A 616 33.65 1.03 2.58
N THR A 617 33.57 -0.06 3.33
CA THR A 617 34.53 -1.17 3.32
C THR A 617 34.08 -2.19 2.27
N LEU A 618 34.90 -2.38 1.23
CA LEU A 618 34.67 -3.33 0.14
C LEU A 618 35.83 -4.32 0.06
N ALA A 619 35.61 -5.58 0.43
CA ALA A 619 36.69 -6.56 0.49
C ALA A 619 36.22 -8.01 0.31
N PHE A 620 37.03 -8.81 -0.39
CA PHE A 620 37.00 -10.25 -0.30
C PHE A 620 37.88 -10.75 0.84
N ASP A 621 37.39 -11.75 1.56
CA ASP A 621 38.21 -12.55 2.46
C ASP A 621 39.29 -13.33 1.72
N LYS A 622 40.28 -13.79 2.48
CA LYS A 622 41.30 -14.71 1.97
C LYS A 622 40.65 -15.99 1.42
N PRO A 623 41.14 -16.53 0.30
CA PRO A 623 40.60 -17.76 -0.28
C PRO A 623 40.69 -18.94 0.70
N VAL A 624 39.58 -19.64 0.85
CA VAL A 624 39.50 -20.90 1.60
C VAL A 624 39.39 -22.04 0.60
N ALA A 625 40.31 -23.00 0.65
CA ALA A 625 40.29 -24.16 -0.24
C ALA A 625 39.00 -24.97 -0.06
N ARG A 626 38.41 -25.45 -1.17
CA ARG A 626 37.24 -26.31 -1.09
C ARG A 626 37.59 -27.66 -0.46
N THR A 627 36.71 -28.13 0.41
CA THR A 627 36.83 -29.45 1.05
C THR A 627 36.49 -30.60 0.11
N ARG A 628 35.83 -30.32 -1.02
CA ARG A 628 35.43 -31.31 -2.04
C ARG A 628 35.61 -30.73 -3.45
N PRO A 629 36.16 -31.48 -4.40
CA PRO A 629 36.20 -31.07 -5.81
C PRO A 629 34.78 -30.90 -6.38
N PRO A 630 34.60 -30.02 -7.38
CA PRO A 630 33.30 -29.77 -7.99
C PRO A 630 32.71 -31.04 -8.61
N GLY A 631 31.40 -31.23 -8.44
CA GLY A 631 30.68 -32.33 -9.08
C GLY A 631 30.58 -32.17 -10.61
N PRO A 632 30.27 -33.23 -11.36
CA PRO A 632 30.06 -33.15 -12.81
C PRO A 632 28.99 -32.14 -13.22
N ASP A 633 27.96 -31.95 -12.38
CA ASP A 633 26.87 -30.98 -12.61
C ASP A 633 27.28 -29.53 -12.28
N GLU A 634 28.37 -29.32 -11.52
CA GLU A 634 28.97 -28.00 -11.28
C GLU A 634 29.94 -27.60 -12.41
N LEU A 635 30.35 -28.56 -13.25
CA LEU A 635 31.35 -28.38 -14.29
C LEU A 635 30.67 -28.27 -15.66
N GLY A 636 30.59 -27.05 -16.21
CA GLY A 636 30.27 -26.85 -17.63
C GLY A 636 29.59 -25.54 -17.98
N TYR A 637 29.68 -25.17 -19.26
CA TYR A 637 28.99 -24.04 -19.86
C TYR A 637 27.50 -24.36 -20.08
N ARG A 638 26.71 -24.50 -19.01
CA ARG A 638 25.26 -24.78 -19.08
C ARG A 638 24.46 -23.82 -18.22
N PHE A 639 23.27 -23.45 -18.71
CA PHE A 639 22.28 -22.71 -17.91
C PHE A 639 21.74 -23.60 -16.80
N ARG A 640 21.53 -23.04 -15.62
CA ARG A 640 21.01 -23.76 -14.45
C ARG A 640 19.54 -24.11 -14.58
N SER A 641 18.77 -23.27 -15.26
CA SER A 641 17.36 -23.49 -15.51
C SER A 641 16.93 -22.85 -16.84
N PRO A 642 15.68 -23.11 -17.28
CA PRO A 642 15.07 -22.40 -18.41
C PRO A 642 14.98 -20.87 -18.19
N VAL A 643 14.96 -20.40 -16.94
CA VAL A 643 14.87 -18.97 -16.60
C VAL A 643 16.12 -18.23 -17.05
N GLU A 644 17.32 -18.71 -16.71
CA GLU A 644 18.56 -18.04 -17.14
C GLU A 644 18.75 -18.09 -18.65
N ARG A 645 18.25 -19.15 -19.31
CA ARG A 645 18.24 -19.22 -20.78
C ARG A 645 17.37 -18.11 -21.38
N ALA A 646 16.14 -17.94 -20.89
CA ALA A 646 15.23 -16.89 -21.36
C ALA A 646 15.80 -15.48 -21.13
N ILE A 647 16.39 -15.25 -19.94
CA ILE A 647 17.07 -13.99 -19.62
C ILE A 647 18.20 -13.72 -20.62
N CYS A 648 19.00 -14.75 -20.91
CA CYS A 648 20.12 -14.67 -21.83
C CYS A 648 19.65 -14.39 -23.27
N ASP A 649 18.60 -15.07 -23.74
CA ASP A 649 18.02 -14.82 -25.07
C ASP A 649 17.57 -13.37 -25.23
N CYS A 650 16.87 -12.82 -24.23
CA CYS A 650 16.47 -11.42 -24.22
C CYS A 650 17.65 -10.45 -24.07
N TRP A 651 18.65 -10.79 -23.25
CA TRP A 651 19.85 -9.97 -23.09
C TRP A 651 20.56 -9.73 -24.42
N ARG A 652 20.75 -10.79 -25.20
CA ARG A 652 21.40 -10.72 -26.51
C ARG A 652 20.63 -9.82 -27.47
N GLN A 653 19.31 -10.00 -27.50
CA GLN A 653 18.46 -9.22 -28.37
C GLN A 653 18.54 -7.72 -28.07
N VAL A 654 18.59 -7.35 -26.79
CA VAL A 654 18.58 -5.95 -26.36
C VAL A 654 19.95 -5.31 -26.42
N PHE A 655 21.02 -6.03 -26.05
CA PHE A 655 22.34 -5.43 -25.80
C PHE A 655 23.50 -5.96 -26.67
N GLU A 656 23.40 -7.13 -27.29
CA GLU A 656 24.51 -7.74 -28.04
C GLU A 656 24.26 -7.81 -29.57
N GLY A 657 23.02 -7.56 -30.02
CA GLY A 657 22.64 -7.68 -31.43
C GLY A 657 22.58 -9.13 -31.93
N ARG A 658 22.23 -9.34 -33.22
CA ARG A 658 22.18 -10.69 -33.82
C ARG A 658 23.59 -11.19 -34.11
N GLY A 659 24.19 -11.90 -33.14
CA GLY A 659 25.46 -12.62 -33.33
C GLY A 659 25.38 -13.72 -34.40
N ARG A 660 26.54 -14.19 -34.87
CA ARG A 660 26.64 -15.32 -35.82
C ARG A 660 26.09 -16.61 -35.19
N ARG A 661 25.49 -17.50 -35.99
CA ARG A 661 24.84 -18.75 -35.50
C ARG A 661 25.79 -19.73 -34.80
N ASP A 662 27.10 -19.59 -34.99
CA ASP A 662 28.10 -20.60 -34.59
C ASP A 662 28.92 -20.20 -33.34
N GLU A 663 28.63 -19.06 -32.70
CA GLU A 663 29.30 -18.66 -31.46
C GLU A 663 28.57 -19.19 -30.20
N PRO A 664 29.32 -19.66 -29.17
CA PRO A 664 28.71 -20.09 -27.92
C PRO A 664 27.96 -18.93 -27.24
N VAL A 665 26.73 -19.23 -26.80
CA VAL A 665 25.86 -18.27 -26.11
C VAL A 665 26.46 -17.96 -24.74
N THR A 666 26.99 -16.75 -24.56
CA THR A 666 27.70 -16.36 -23.32
C THR A 666 27.02 -15.27 -22.49
N CYS A 667 26.18 -14.41 -23.08
CA CYS A 667 25.40 -13.36 -22.39
C CYS A 667 26.24 -12.54 -21.41
N ARG A 668 27.29 -11.93 -21.94
CA ARG A 668 28.36 -11.35 -21.13
C ARG A 668 27.91 -10.05 -20.47
N GLY A 669 28.29 -9.89 -19.21
CA GLY A 669 27.90 -8.76 -18.39
C GLY A 669 26.42 -8.77 -18.01
N ALA A 670 25.70 -9.89 -18.12
CA ALA A 670 24.32 -9.98 -17.70
C ALA A 670 24.21 -9.88 -16.17
N TYR A 671 23.22 -9.13 -15.66
CA TYR A 671 22.97 -8.99 -14.22
C TYR A 671 21.49 -8.79 -13.92
N GLY A 672 21.08 -9.24 -12.73
CA GLY A 672 19.72 -9.24 -12.23
C GLY A 672 19.53 -10.37 -11.22
N ALA A 673 18.31 -10.54 -10.72
CA ALA A 673 17.87 -11.73 -9.98
C ALA A 673 16.99 -12.57 -10.92
N PRO A 674 17.36 -13.83 -11.21
CA PRO A 674 16.53 -14.70 -12.02
C PRO A 674 15.21 -14.99 -11.27
N ASP A 675 14.08 -14.68 -11.92
CA ASP A 675 12.74 -14.85 -11.37
C ASP A 675 11.82 -15.54 -12.41
N PRO A 676 11.28 -16.73 -12.11
CA PRO A 676 10.35 -17.43 -12.98
C PRO A 676 9.08 -16.63 -13.31
N ALA A 677 8.59 -15.79 -12.38
CA ALA A 677 7.39 -14.98 -12.61
C ALA A 677 7.64 -13.90 -13.67
N CYS A 678 8.79 -13.20 -13.60
CA CYS A 678 9.25 -12.29 -14.65
C CYS A 678 9.28 -12.97 -16.03
N VAL A 679 9.84 -14.18 -16.12
CA VAL A 679 9.90 -14.95 -17.37
C VAL A 679 8.50 -15.34 -17.85
N SER A 680 7.64 -15.87 -16.97
CA SER A 680 6.27 -16.24 -17.32
C SER A 680 5.47 -15.06 -17.86
N ARG A 681 5.73 -13.86 -17.34
CA ARG A 681 5.01 -12.64 -17.69
C ARG A 681 5.51 -12.01 -18.98
N TYR A 682 6.82 -11.97 -19.19
CA TYR A 682 7.43 -11.16 -20.25
C TYR A 682 8.13 -11.97 -21.36
N TYR A 683 8.37 -13.27 -21.17
CA TYR A 683 9.07 -14.10 -22.17
C TYR A 683 8.11 -14.82 -23.14
N HIS A 684 7.22 -14.05 -23.77
CA HIS A 684 6.29 -14.56 -24.80
C HIS A 684 6.52 -13.91 -26.19
N SER A 685 7.25 -12.80 -26.25
CA SER A 685 7.55 -12.07 -27.48
C SER A 685 8.94 -11.41 -27.41
N PRO A 686 9.68 -11.35 -28.52
CA PRO A 686 10.89 -10.54 -28.60
C PRO A 686 10.66 -9.06 -28.21
N ALA A 687 9.47 -8.53 -28.45
CA ALA A 687 9.14 -7.13 -28.13
C ALA A 687 9.09 -6.84 -26.62
N THR A 688 8.92 -7.87 -25.78
CA THR A 688 8.80 -7.74 -24.32
C THR A 688 10.11 -8.05 -23.57
N CYS A 689 11.19 -8.32 -24.30
CA CYS A 689 12.51 -8.55 -23.72
C CYS A 689 13.04 -7.39 -22.87
N PRO A 690 12.86 -6.10 -23.22
CA PRO A 690 13.24 -5.00 -22.33
C PRO A 690 12.56 -5.08 -20.96
N GLN A 691 11.27 -5.43 -20.91
CA GLN A 691 10.49 -5.57 -19.69
C GLN A 691 10.96 -6.77 -18.86
N LEU A 692 11.30 -7.89 -19.51
CA LEU A 692 11.91 -9.03 -18.81
C LEU A 692 13.21 -8.62 -18.11
N LEU A 693 14.09 -7.92 -18.83
CA LEU A 693 15.38 -7.47 -18.30
C LEU A 693 15.23 -6.40 -17.22
N ALA A 694 14.19 -5.56 -17.30
CA ALA A 694 13.83 -4.62 -16.25
C ALA A 694 13.28 -5.35 -15.00
N CYS A 695 12.43 -6.36 -15.21
CA CYS A 695 11.83 -7.15 -14.13
C CYS A 695 12.86 -7.91 -13.29
N ILE A 696 13.81 -8.59 -13.93
CA ILE A 696 14.89 -9.27 -13.20
C ILE A 696 15.82 -8.29 -12.49
N ARG A 697 15.86 -7.02 -12.91
CA ARG A 697 16.55 -5.94 -12.20
C ARG A 697 15.66 -5.27 -11.17
N ARG A 698 14.49 -5.84 -10.87
CA ARG A 698 13.53 -5.34 -9.88
C ARG A 698 13.09 -3.90 -10.16
N ASP A 699 12.96 -3.55 -11.44
CA ASP A 699 12.36 -2.29 -11.84
C ASP A 699 10.88 -2.28 -11.40
N PRO A 700 10.44 -1.34 -10.56
CA PRO A 700 9.05 -1.26 -10.10
C PRO A 700 8.05 -1.13 -11.26
N ALA A 701 8.47 -0.65 -12.42
CA ALA A 701 7.63 -0.54 -13.62
C ALA A 701 7.44 -1.87 -14.36
N SER A 702 8.21 -2.90 -14.03
CA SER A 702 8.10 -4.26 -14.60
C SER A 702 8.08 -5.29 -13.48
N PRO A 703 6.99 -5.40 -12.71
CA PRO A 703 6.90 -6.37 -11.62
C PRO A 703 6.81 -7.82 -12.15
N PRO A 704 7.14 -8.83 -11.31
CA PRO A 704 7.01 -10.23 -11.66
C PRO A 704 5.60 -10.67 -12.09
#